data_AF-A0A7K6GJ81-F1
#
_entry.id   AF-A0A7K6GJ81-F1
#
_cell.length_a   1.000
_cell.length_b   1.000
_cell.length_c   1.000
_cell.angle_alpha   90.00
_cell.angle_beta   90.00
_cell.angle_gamma   90.00
#
_symmetry.space_group_name_H-M   'P 1'
#
loop_
_entity.id
_entity.type
_entity.pdbx_description
1 polymer ?
#
loop_
_entity_poly.entity_id
_entity_poly.type
_entity_poly.pdbx_seq_one_letter_code
_entity_poly.pdbx_strand_id
1 'polypeptide(L)'
;QITHAHNTVSNFKRFHGRAFNDLFVQKEKEKLSYDLVPMKNGGVGVKVMYMDEEHIFSVEQISAMLLTKLKETAESNLKKPVTDCVISVPSFFTDAERRSLLDAAQIVGLNCLRLMNDMTAEIVWIISDTSFAVALNYGIYKQDLPAPEEKPRIVVFVDMGHSAFQVSACAFNKSKLKVLGTAFDPFLGGRNFDGKLVDYFCAEIKSKYKLDPKTKVRALLRLYQECEKLKKLMSSNSTDIPLNIECFMNDTDVSGKMNRSQFEELCADLLQRIETPLHSLIEQTQLKVEDVNAVEIVGGATRIPAVKERIAKFFGKDVSTTLNADEAIARGCALQCAILSPAFKVREFSVTDATPFPISLLWNTEAEDTEGVHEVFSRNHAAPFSKVLIFYRKGPFELEAFYSDPNGVPYPESKIGNYVIQNVAAQKDGEKSKVKVKVRVNTHGIFSVSTASMVEPVKSEDCEDVSVETEVESQDQRPIENLSDKNIQQENSEAGTQSQVQTDSQQTSQSPHSSEPPSEENKIPDVKKTNEKKGDQPPEAKKPKIKVKNVELSIEANLVWQLGKDLLNMYIETEGKMIMQDKLEKERNDAKNAVEEYVYEFRDKLSGPYEKFVCEKDLQGFSALLAETEGWLYEEGEDEAKQVYVEKLEDLKKLGTPIEMRYQEAEKRPRLLQELGHRLQYYATIAGEFRNKDEKYIHIDEMEMMKVEKCVSEVVEWMNNAVSAQAKKSLDQDPAVHSSEIKAKLQELNNVCEPVVTQPKPKVDSPKEENPLSEQSDYKSEDMGEDDKNSEMPQQNGECHPSDQNIINMDLD
;
A
#
# COMPACT_ATOMS: atom_id res chain seq x y z
N GLN A 1 9.28 24.90 6.76
CA GLN A 1 10.04 25.25 5.53
C GLN A 1 10.73 26.62 5.65
N ILE A 2 10.08 27.76 5.35
CA ILE A 2 10.77 29.07 5.24
C ILE A 2 11.57 29.48 6.50
N THR A 3 11.03 29.25 7.71
CA THR A 3 11.68 29.62 8.97
C THR A 3 13.08 28.99 9.11
N HIS A 4 13.18 27.68 8.90
CA HIS A 4 14.42 26.90 9.00
C HIS A 4 14.94 26.51 7.60
N ALA A 5 15.01 27.47 6.68
CA ALA A 5 15.34 27.24 5.27
C ALA A 5 16.63 26.42 5.04
N HIS A 6 17.67 26.63 5.86
CA HIS A 6 18.96 25.94 5.77
C HIS A 6 18.93 24.49 6.29
N ASN A 7 17.99 24.16 7.19
CA ASN A 7 17.82 22.80 7.72
C ASN A 7 16.61 22.06 7.07
N THR A 8 15.91 22.71 6.13
CA THR A 8 14.78 22.11 5.41
C THR A 8 15.27 21.43 4.14
N VAL A 9 15.59 20.13 4.24
CA VAL A 9 16.04 19.33 3.09
C VAL A 9 14.87 19.03 2.15
N SER A 10 15.06 19.24 0.84
CA SER A 10 14.03 19.03 -0.20
C SER A 10 14.67 18.72 -1.56
N ASN A 11 13.91 18.18 -2.53
CA ASN A 11 14.40 17.77 -3.86
C ASN A 11 15.50 16.66 -3.88
N PHE A 12 15.85 16.09 -2.73
CA PHE A 12 17.00 15.17 -2.54
C PHE A 12 16.90 13.83 -3.29
N LYS A 13 15.71 13.37 -3.70
CA LYS A 13 15.50 12.12 -4.49
C LYS A 13 16.43 12.03 -5.72
N ARG A 14 16.88 13.17 -6.25
CA ARG A 14 17.73 13.28 -7.45
C ARG A 14 19.23 13.11 -7.17
N PHE A 15 19.63 12.91 -5.91
CA PHE A 15 21.02 12.72 -5.48
C PHE A 15 21.34 11.28 -5.03
N HIS A 16 20.37 10.36 -5.06
CA HIS A 16 20.58 8.94 -4.78
C HIS A 16 21.67 8.36 -5.70
N GLY A 17 22.57 7.55 -5.13
CA GLY A 17 23.66 6.91 -5.89
C GLY A 17 24.62 7.88 -6.61
N ARG A 18 24.61 9.19 -6.27
CA ARG A 18 25.41 10.20 -6.97
C ARG A 18 26.72 10.55 -6.27
N ALA A 19 27.78 10.69 -7.06
CA ALA A 19 29.03 11.32 -6.66
C ALA A 19 28.81 12.81 -6.34
N PHE A 20 29.46 13.35 -5.30
CA PHE A 20 29.40 14.78 -5.02
C PHE A 20 29.92 15.63 -6.18
N ASN A 21 30.94 15.15 -6.89
CA ASN A 21 31.58 15.86 -8.01
C ASN A 21 30.82 15.74 -9.35
N ASP A 22 29.64 15.11 -9.40
CA ASP A 22 28.78 15.11 -10.60
C ASP A 22 28.43 16.57 -10.99
N LEU A 23 28.64 16.92 -12.26
CA LEU A 23 28.32 18.23 -12.82
C LEU A 23 26.84 18.60 -12.61
N PHE A 24 25.94 17.61 -12.62
CA PHE A 24 24.54 17.81 -12.28
C PHE A 24 24.34 18.18 -10.81
N VAL A 25 25.02 17.49 -9.88
CA VAL A 25 24.95 17.78 -8.44
C VAL A 25 25.48 19.19 -8.16
N GLN A 26 26.63 19.57 -8.72
CA GLN A 26 27.19 20.92 -8.56
C GLN A 26 26.25 21.99 -9.12
N LYS A 27 25.65 21.78 -10.30
CA LYS A 27 24.69 22.70 -10.92
C LYS A 27 23.33 22.76 -10.19
N GLU A 28 22.98 21.77 -9.40
CA GLU A 28 21.78 21.82 -8.55
C GLU A 28 22.07 22.44 -7.18
N LYS A 29 23.27 22.25 -6.62
CA LYS A 29 23.72 22.85 -5.34
C LYS A 29 23.49 24.36 -5.31
N GLU A 30 23.77 25.06 -6.40
CA GLU A 30 23.55 26.52 -6.57
C GLU A 30 22.10 26.99 -6.36
N LYS A 31 21.12 26.07 -6.31
CA LYS A 31 19.67 26.37 -6.27
C LYS A 31 18.99 25.89 -4.99
N LEU A 32 19.73 25.23 -4.10
CA LEU A 32 19.20 24.68 -2.86
C LEU A 32 19.22 25.74 -1.75
N SER A 33 18.36 25.58 -0.74
CA SER A 33 18.40 26.40 0.47
C SER A 33 19.37 25.89 1.53
N TYR A 34 19.90 24.67 1.35
CA TYR A 34 20.70 23.90 2.30
C TYR A 34 22.01 23.43 1.65
N ASP A 35 23.00 23.09 2.47
CA ASP A 35 24.36 22.79 2.00
C ASP A 35 24.55 21.32 1.59
N LEU A 36 25.08 21.11 0.38
CA LEU A 36 25.64 19.83 -0.05
C LEU A 36 27.16 19.78 0.17
N VAL A 37 27.65 18.66 0.71
CA VAL A 37 29.05 18.40 1.06
C VAL A 37 29.47 17.00 0.57
N PRO A 38 30.77 16.73 0.33
CA PRO A 38 31.23 15.40 0.00
C PRO A 38 31.24 14.48 1.24
N MET A 39 30.66 13.29 1.11
CA MET A 39 30.81 12.20 2.08
C MET A 39 32.21 11.59 2.03
N LYS A 40 32.60 10.85 3.07
CA LYS A 40 33.90 10.15 3.15
C LYS A 40 34.14 9.14 2.02
N ASN A 41 33.08 8.62 1.39
CA ASN A 41 33.13 7.73 0.22
C ASN A 41 33.07 8.49 -1.12
N GLY A 42 33.01 9.83 -1.13
CA GLY A 42 32.85 10.65 -2.34
C GLY A 42 31.40 10.88 -2.80
N GLY A 43 30.41 10.27 -2.14
CA GLY A 43 28.98 10.48 -2.42
C GLY A 43 28.45 11.82 -1.92
N VAL A 44 27.20 12.14 -2.27
CA VAL A 44 26.51 13.35 -1.77
C VAL A 44 26.15 13.20 -0.28
N GLY A 45 26.56 14.19 0.52
CA GLY A 45 26.09 14.41 1.88
C GLY A 45 25.34 15.73 2.00
N VAL A 46 24.38 15.78 2.92
CA VAL A 46 23.57 16.95 3.25
C VAL A 46 23.97 17.45 4.63
N LYS A 47 24.38 18.71 4.72
CA LYS A 47 24.75 19.37 5.98
C LYS A 47 23.56 20.14 6.55
N VAL A 48 23.25 19.93 7.83
CA VAL A 48 22.18 20.61 8.59
C VAL A 48 22.61 20.86 10.03
N MET A 49 21.98 21.83 10.70
CA MET A 49 21.99 21.89 12.17
C MET A 49 20.84 21.06 12.73
N TYR A 50 21.14 20.12 13.64
CA TYR A 50 20.17 19.27 14.33
C TYR A 50 20.60 19.15 15.80
N MET A 51 19.67 19.35 16.74
CA MET A 51 19.97 19.46 18.19
C MET A 51 21.14 20.42 18.49
N ASP A 52 21.17 21.56 17.79
CA ASP A 52 22.23 22.59 17.80
C ASP A 52 23.66 22.13 17.44
N GLU A 53 23.85 20.86 17.02
CA GLU A 53 25.10 20.35 16.46
C GLU A 53 25.08 20.31 14.92
N GLU A 54 26.26 20.35 14.29
CA GLU A 54 26.40 20.25 12.82
C GLU A 54 26.44 18.77 12.40
N HIS A 55 25.37 18.31 11.77
CA HIS A 55 25.26 16.95 11.24
C HIS A 55 25.42 16.90 9.71
N ILE A 56 26.05 15.83 9.24
CA ILE A 56 26.13 15.48 7.81
C ILE A 56 25.47 14.12 7.62
N PHE A 57 24.37 14.09 6.88
CA PHE A 57 23.61 12.88 6.56
C PHE A 57 23.79 12.50 5.09
N SER A 58 23.86 11.20 4.79
CA SER A 58 23.84 10.73 3.40
C SER A 58 22.43 10.84 2.80
N VAL A 59 22.32 10.77 1.47
CA VAL A 59 21.00 10.80 0.79
C VAL A 59 20.14 9.60 1.19
N GLU A 60 20.77 8.45 1.46
CA GLU A 60 20.10 7.26 1.99
C GLU A 60 19.48 7.52 3.37
N GLN A 61 20.19 8.22 4.26
CA GLN A 61 19.67 8.59 5.59
C GLN A 61 18.53 9.61 5.50
N ILE A 62 18.64 10.64 4.65
CA ILE A 62 17.54 11.61 4.44
C ILE A 62 16.30 10.92 3.86
N SER A 63 16.47 9.95 2.96
CA SER A 63 15.37 9.13 2.44
C SER A 63 14.83 8.15 3.49
N ALA A 64 15.67 7.63 4.39
CA ALA A 64 15.24 6.81 5.51
C ALA A 64 14.33 7.59 6.46
N MET A 65 14.72 8.80 6.89
CA MET A 65 13.88 9.70 7.73
C MET A 65 12.47 9.94 7.11
N LEU A 66 12.40 10.11 5.78
CA LEU A 66 11.11 10.24 5.09
C LEU A 66 10.31 8.92 5.10
N LEU A 67 10.96 7.78 4.84
CA LEU A 67 10.32 6.45 4.89
C LEU A 67 9.86 6.09 6.31
N THR A 68 10.62 6.45 7.34
CA THR A 68 10.26 6.39 8.76
C THR A 68 8.95 7.14 9.01
N LYS A 69 8.84 8.40 8.55
CA LYS A 69 7.60 9.17 8.79
C LYS A 69 6.40 8.65 8.01
N LEU A 70 6.61 8.11 6.81
CA LEU A 70 5.56 7.45 6.03
C LEU A 70 5.11 6.13 6.68
N LYS A 71 6.04 5.36 7.25
CA LYS A 71 5.76 4.15 8.04
C LYS A 71 4.93 4.48 9.28
N GLU A 72 5.34 5.44 10.10
CA GLU A 72 4.56 5.90 11.26
C GLU A 72 3.13 6.32 10.88
N THR A 73 2.98 7.03 9.76
CA THR A 73 1.68 7.51 9.27
C THR A 73 0.78 6.33 8.88
N ALA A 74 1.33 5.32 8.21
CA ALA A 74 0.61 4.09 7.88
C ALA A 74 0.27 3.25 9.12
N GLU A 75 1.22 3.05 10.04
CA GLU A 75 1.02 2.30 11.29
C GLU A 75 -0.02 2.98 12.19
N SER A 76 -0.01 4.32 12.28
CA SER A 76 -0.99 5.11 13.00
C SER A 76 -2.39 5.04 12.39
N ASN A 77 -2.52 4.93 11.06
CA ASN A 77 -3.81 4.74 10.39
C ASN A 77 -4.34 3.30 10.55
N LEU A 78 -3.49 2.31 10.28
CA LEU A 78 -3.84 0.88 10.25
C LEU A 78 -3.94 0.23 11.64
N LYS A 79 -3.42 0.89 12.69
CA LYS A 79 -3.26 0.37 14.07
C LYS A 79 -2.53 -0.97 14.14
N LYS A 80 -1.58 -1.18 13.21
CA LYS A 80 -0.79 -2.40 13.02
C LYS A 80 0.63 -2.03 12.55
N PRO A 81 1.67 -2.82 12.88
CA PRO A 81 3.02 -2.60 12.37
C PRO A 81 3.10 -2.81 10.86
N VAL A 82 4.01 -2.10 10.20
CA VAL A 82 4.26 -2.17 8.75
C VAL A 82 5.70 -2.66 8.51
N THR A 83 5.81 -3.89 8.02
CA THR A 83 7.09 -4.57 7.73
C THR A 83 7.48 -4.52 6.26
N ASP A 84 6.50 -4.68 5.37
CA ASP A 84 6.70 -4.87 3.94
C ASP A 84 6.23 -3.66 3.14
N CYS A 85 6.94 -3.33 2.05
CA CYS A 85 6.59 -2.22 1.17
C CYS A 85 6.95 -2.48 -0.30
N VAL A 86 6.35 -1.68 -1.19
CA VAL A 86 6.75 -1.52 -2.59
C VAL A 86 6.96 -0.02 -2.81
N ILE A 87 8.09 0.37 -3.41
CA ILE A 87 8.48 1.77 -3.55
C ILE A 87 8.58 2.11 -5.05
N SER A 88 8.03 3.26 -5.45
CA SER A 88 8.09 3.73 -6.83
C SER A 88 9.39 4.49 -7.16
N VAL A 89 9.94 4.22 -8.34
CA VAL A 89 11.14 4.88 -8.88
C VAL A 89 10.89 5.39 -10.29
N PRO A 90 11.47 6.53 -10.70
CA PRO A 90 11.42 6.96 -12.08
C PRO A 90 11.99 5.88 -13.00
N SER A 91 11.39 5.70 -14.16
CA SER A 91 11.78 4.61 -15.08
C SER A 91 13.28 4.67 -15.43
N PHE A 92 13.82 5.89 -15.52
CA PHE A 92 15.21 6.22 -15.80
C PHE A 92 16.19 6.06 -14.61
N PHE A 93 15.75 5.62 -13.43
CA PHE A 93 16.69 5.34 -12.33
C PHE A 93 17.65 4.22 -12.71
N THR A 94 18.94 4.51 -12.55
CA THR A 94 20.07 3.59 -12.73
C THR A 94 20.16 2.54 -11.62
N ASP A 95 21.05 1.58 -11.78
CA ASP A 95 21.31 0.50 -10.82
C ASP A 95 21.79 1.07 -9.46
N ALA A 96 22.66 2.08 -9.49
CA ALA A 96 23.13 2.82 -8.32
C ALA A 96 22.02 3.60 -7.61
N GLU A 97 21.20 4.36 -8.36
CA GLU A 97 20.04 5.09 -7.82
C GLU A 97 19.02 4.12 -7.18
N ARG A 98 18.84 2.91 -7.75
CA ARG A 98 17.97 1.86 -7.20
C ARG A 98 18.56 1.20 -5.94
N ARG A 99 19.86 0.90 -5.90
CA ARG A 99 20.53 0.35 -4.69
C ARG A 99 20.47 1.34 -3.53
N SER A 100 20.81 2.60 -3.78
CA SER A 100 20.76 3.69 -2.79
C SER A 100 19.35 3.82 -2.14
N LEU A 101 18.27 3.57 -2.91
CA LEU A 101 16.91 3.56 -2.35
C LEU A 101 16.54 2.25 -1.60
N LEU A 102 17.10 1.10 -1.99
CA LEU A 102 16.96 -0.15 -1.21
C LEU A 102 17.72 -0.06 0.13
N ASP A 103 18.94 0.47 0.11
CA ASP A 103 19.73 0.72 1.30
C ASP A 103 18.96 1.66 2.27
N ALA A 104 18.32 2.72 1.74
CA ALA A 104 17.45 3.62 2.51
C ALA A 104 16.23 2.92 3.14
N ALA A 105 15.59 1.99 2.43
CA ALA A 105 14.49 1.18 3.00
C ALA A 105 14.99 0.23 4.10
N GLN A 106 16.18 -0.34 3.92
CA GLN A 106 16.81 -1.22 4.92
C GLN A 106 17.18 -0.45 6.21
N ILE A 107 17.55 0.84 6.14
CA ILE A 107 17.81 1.68 7.33
C ILE A 107 16.59 1.72 8.27
N VAL A 108 15.37 1.80 7.72
CA VAL A 108 14.08 1.86 8.46
C VAL A 108 13.58 0.46 8.88
N GLY A 109 14.29 -0.60 8.48
CA GLY A 109 13.84 -1.99 8.63
C GLY A 109 12.60 -2.32 7.80
N LEU A 110 12.39 -1.63 6.67
CA LEU A 110 11.31 -1.94 5.73
C LEU A 110 11.80 -2.94 4.68
N ASN A 111 11.11 -4.08 4.59
CA ASN A 111 11.33 -5.08 3.54
C ASN A 111 10.75 -4.59 2.22
N CYS A 112 11.59 -4.06 1.34
CA CYS A 112 11.16 -3.61 0.02
C CYS A 112 10.97 -4.83 -0.92
N LEU A 113 9.74 -5.32 -1.03
CA LEU A 113 9.36 -6.47 -1.86
C LEU A 113 9.63 -6.23 -3.36
N ARG A 114 9.53 -4.97 -3.81
CA ARG A 114 9.80 -4.54 -5.19
C ARG A 114 10.11 -3.05 -5.24
N LEU A 115 11.14 -2.67 -6.00
CA LEU A 115 11.19 -1.34 -6.62
C LEU A 115 10.44 -1.39 -7.93
N MET A 116 9.52 -0.45 -8.14
CA MET A 116 8.59 -0.47 -9.25
C MET A 116 8.76 0.82 -10.06
N ASN A 117 8.84 0.72 -11.39
CA ASN A 117 8.88 1.94 -12.20
C ASN A 117 7.58 2.73 -12.00
N ASP A 118 7.64 4.06 -11.84
CA ASP A 118 6.48 4.93 -11.56
C ASP A 118 5.33 4.63 -12.53
N MET A 119 5.66 4.52 -13.83
CA MET A 119 4.78 4.08 -14.92
C MET A 119 4.16 2.70 -14.67
N THR A 120 4.97 1.69 -14.33
CA THR A 120 4.45 0.33 -14.08
C THR A 120 3.53 0.30 -12.85
N ALA A 121 3.79 1.13 -11.84
CA ALA A 121 2.92 1.28 -10.68
C ALA A 121 1.57 1.91 -11.06
N GLU A 122 1.58 3.05 -11.76
CA GLU A 122 0.38 3.66 -12.37
C GLU A 122 -0.45 2.64 -13.15
N ILE A 123 0.20 1.84 -14.00
CA ILE A 123 -0.48 0.83 -14.81
C ILE A 123 -1.10 -0.29 -13.97
N VAL A 124 -0.39 -0.78 -12.95
CA VAL A 124 -0.93 -1.77 -12.01
C VAL A 124 -2.10 -1.19 -11.21
N TRP A 125 -2.16 0.13 -11.01
CA TRP A 125 -3.34 0.79 -10.50
C TRP A 125 -4.51 0.80 -11.49
N ILE A 126 -4.34 1.07 -12.79
CA ILE A 126 -5.44 0.99 -13.80
C ILE A 126 -6.16 -0.37 -13.74
N ILE A 127 -5.38 -1.44 -13.54
CA ILE A 127 -5.84 -2.82 -13.45
C ILE A 127 -6.69 -3.07 -12.18
N SER A 128 -6.71 -2.14 -11.20
CA SER A 128 -7.44 -2.23 -9.93
C SER A 128 -8.30 -1.02 -9.52
N ASP A 129 -8.18 0.18 -10.14
CA ASP A 129 -9.06 1.35 -9.90
C ASP A 129 -10.49 1.17 -10.44
N THR A 130 -10.78 -0.06 -10.79
CA THR A 130 -12.07 -0.56 -11.22
C THR A 130 -12.56 -1.66 -10.27
N SER A 131 -12.02 -1.66 -9.04
CA SER A 131 -12.29 -2.59 -7.93
C SER A 131 -11.88 -2.02 -6.55
N PHE A 132 -12.32 -0.79 -6.22
CA PHE A 132 -12.53 -0.43 -4.80
C PHE A 132 -13.76 0.46 -4.54
N ALA A 133 -14.02 1.46 -5.39
CA ALA A 133 -15.35 2.09 -5.47
C ALA A 133 -16.36 1.24 -6.28
N VAL A 134 -15.96 0.02 -6.68
CA VAL A 134 -16.53 -0.71 -7.81
C VAL A 134 -16.65 -2.21 -7.48
N ALA A 135 -17.31 -2.51 -6.37
CA ALA A 135 -17.81 -3.87 -6.09
C ALA A 135 -19.01 -4.29 -6.98
N LEU A 136 -19.45 -3.40 -7.88
CA LEU A 136 -20.66 -3.55 -8.71
C LEU A 136 -20.46 -3.24 -10.21
N ASN A 137 -19.21 -3.12 -10.71
CA ASN A 137 -19.01 -2.91 -12.15
C ASN A 137 -17.66 -3.38 -12.77
N TYR A 138 -16.69 -2.48 -12.95
CA TYR A 138 -16.18 -2.18 -14.29
C TYR A 138 -15.00 -3.01 -14.81
N GLY A 139 -14.03 -3.44 -13.97
CA GLY A 139 -12.69 -3.76 -14.51
C GLY A 139 -11.89 -4.94 -13.93
N ILE A 140 -12.41 -5.63 -12.90
CA ILE A 140 -12.38 -7.11 -12.97
C ILE A 140 -13.15 -7.60 -14.22
N TYR A 141 -14.04 -6.75 -14.75
CA TYR A 141 -14.99 -7.03 -15.84
C TYR A 141 -14.85 -6.13 -17.07
N LYS A 142 -13.68 -5.55 -17.38
CA LYS A 142 -13.43 -4.98 -18.71
C LYS A 142 -13.24 -6.13 -19.70
N GLN A 143 -14.37 -6.68 -20.15
CA GLN A 143 -14.44 -7.78 -21.11
C GLN A 143 -13.96 -7.37 -22.51
N ASP A 144 -13.76 -6.07 -22.75
CA ASP A 144 -13.27 -5.48 -23.99
C ASP A 144 -11.74 -5.43 -24.13
N LEU A 145 -10.98 -5.90 -23.14
CA LEU A 145 -9.55 -6.16 -23.29
C LEU A 145 -9.34 -7.40 -24.18
N PRO A 146 -8.51 -7.30 -25.26
CA PRO A 146 -8.29 -8.40 -26.19
C PRO A 146 -7.85 -9.70 -25.50
N ALA A 147 -8.29 -10.84 -26.02
CA ALA A 147 -7.84 -12.15 -25.57
C ALA A 147 -6.30 -12.29 -25.72
N PRO A 148 -5.66 -13.24 -25.02
CA PRO A 148 -4.20 -13.42 -25.08
C PRO A 148 -3.63 -13.66 -26.50
N GLU A 149 -4.45 -14.19 -27.40
CA GLU A 149 -4.12 -14.50 -28.79
C GLU A 149 -4.44 -13.36 -29.78
N GLU A 150 -5.12 -12.29 -29.34
CA GLU A 150 -5.55 -11.17 -30.17
C GLU A 150 -4.51 -10.02 -30.17
N LYS A 151 -4.58 -9.11 -31.16
CA LYS A 151 -3.71 -7.92 -31.18
C LYS A 151 -3.93 -7.13 -29.87
N PRO A 152 -2.88 -6.88 -29.07
CA PRO A 152 -3.03 -6.17 -27.81
C PRO A 152 -3.53 -4.75 -28.03
N ARG A 153 -4.30 -4.25 -27.05
CA ARG A 153 -4.63 -2.82 -26.99
C ARG A 153 -3.38 -2.06 -26.56
N ILE A 154 -3.00 -1.04 -27.34
CA ILE A 154 -1.84 -0.20 -27.07
C ILE A 154 -2.30 1.05 -26.33
N VAL A 155 -1.79 1.27 -25.13
CA VAL A 155 -2.01 2.51 -24.36
C VAL A 155 -0.68 3.16 -24.06
N VAL A 156 -0.62 4.48 -24.18
CA VAL A 156 0.54 5.29 -23.78
C VAL A 156 0.23 6.03 -22.49
N PHE A 157 1.17 6.00 -21.56
CA PHE A 157 1.11 6.69 -20.26
C PHE A 157 2.09 7.83 -20.25
N VAL A 158 1.68 8.98 -19.73
CA VAL A 158 2.51 10.19 -19.66
C VAL A 158 2.43 10.79 -18.25
N ASP A 159 3.55 10.74 -17.54
CA ASP A 159 3.73 11.36 -16.22
C ASP A 159 4.47 12.69 -16.39
N MET A 160 3.93 13.75 -15.78
CA MET A 160 4.70 14.96 -15.51
C MET A 160 4.57 15.37 -14.04
N GLY A 161 5.46 14.82 -13.21
CA GLY A 161 5.59 15.19 -11.80
C GLY A 161 6.33 16.52 -11.58
N HIS A 162 6.87 16.70 -10.37
CA HIS A 162 7.55 17.93 -9.98
C HIS A 162 8.85 18.22 -10.76
N SER A 163 9.61 17.19 -11.17
CA SER A 163 10.98 17.38 -11.68
C SER A 163 11.38 16.60 -12.95
N ALA A 164 10.50 15.74 -13.46
CA ALA A 164 10.74 14.91 -14.62
C ALA A 164 9.45 14.67 -15.42
N PHE A 165 9.62 14.36 -16.70
CA PHE A 165 8.59 13.97 -17.65
C PHE A 165 8.97 12.57 -18.16
N GLN A 166 8.04 11.63 -18.11
CA GLN A 166 8.25 10.26 -18.59
C GLN A 166 7.07 9.85 -19.47
N VAL A 167 7.33 8.98 -20.45
CA VAL A 167 6.32 8.39 -21.32
C VAL A 167 6.60 6.90 -21.53
N SER A 168 5.57 6.05 -21.43
CA SER A 168 5.68 4.59 -21.58
C SER A 168 4.60 4.04 -22.50
N ALA A 169 4.96 3.19 -23.45
CA ALA A 169 4.02 2.52 -24.35
C ALA A 169 3.81 1.07 -23.91
N CYS A 170 2.57 0.64 -23.80
CA CYS A 170 2.21 -0.62 -23.17
C CYS A 170 1.17 -1.41 -23.96
N ALA A 171 1.41 -2.72 -24.07
CA ALA A 171 0.50 -3.68 -24.69
C ALA A 171 -0.32 -4.40 -23.62
N PHE A 172 -1.65 -4.35 -23.76
CA PHE A 172 -2.62 -5.00 -22.88
C PHE A 172 -3.35 -6.14 -23.60
N ASN A 173 -3.34 -7.32 -22.98
CA ASN A 173 -4.29 -8.39 -23.23
C ASN A 173 -4.98 -8.73 -21.89
N LYS A 174 -6.03 -9.55 -21.94
CA LYS A 174 -6.71 -10.11 -20.77
C LYS A 174 -5.70 -10.76 -19.81
N SER A 175 -5.65 -10.29 -18.56
CA SER A 175 -4.73 -10.70 -17.50
C SER A 175 -3.21 -10.50 -17.76
N LYS A 176 -2.81 -9.70 -18.74
CA LYS A 176 -1.39 -9.53 -19.11
C LYS A 176 -1.06 -8.12 -19.62
N LEU A 177 0.02 -7.55 -19.07
CA LEU A 177 0.70 -6.34 -19.53
C LEU A 177 2.10 -6.67 -20.03
N LYS A 178 2.51 -6.03 -21.12
CA LYS A 178 3.93 -5.84 -21.44
C LYS A 178 4.24 -4.37 -21.71
N VAL A 179 5.21 -3.81 -20.99
CA VAL A 179 5.87 -2.54 -21.36
C VAL A 179 6.67 -2.77 -22.65
N LEU A 180 6.39 -1.97 -23.69
CA LEU A 180 7.05 -2.07 -25.00
C LEU A 180 8.32 -1.22 -25.06
N GLY A 181 8.31 -0.07 -24.39
CA GLY A 181 9.45 0.83 -24.26
C GLY A 181 9.06 2.11 -23.53
N THR A 182 10.07 2.84 -23.07
CA THR A 182 9.90 4.03 -22.22
C THR A 182 10.93 5.10 -22.60
N ALA A 183 10.50 6.36 -22.66
CA ALA A 183 11.34 7.53 -22.91
C ALA A 183 11.05 8.62 -21.87
N PHE A 184 11.97 9.58 -21.70
CA PHE A 184 11.91 10.54 -20.59
C PHE A 184 12.76 11.79 -20.83
N ASP A 185 12.38 12.89 -20.17
CA ASP A 185 13.24 14.04 -19.87
C ASP A 185 13.32 14.18 -18.33
N PRO A 186 14.44 13.77 -17.70
CA PRO A 186 14.59 13.76 -16.24
C PRO A 186 14.91 15.16 -15.67
N PHE A 187 14.88 16.19 -16.51
CA PHE A 187 15.15 17.59 -16.18
C PHE A 187 13.99 18.53 -16.59
N LEU A 188 12.79 18.00 -16.78
CA LEU A 188 11.59 18.72 -17.22
C LEU A 188 10.37 18.32 -16.37
N GLY A 189 9.98 19.13 -15.38
CA GLY A 189 8.76 18.92 -14.60
C GLY A 189 8.16 20.23 -14.11
N GLY A 190 7.14 20.13 -13.25
CA GLY A 190 6.41 21.29 -12.72
C GLY A 190 7.28 22.41 -12.15
N ARG A 191 8.44 22.08 -11.55
CA ARG A 191 9.41 23.04 -10.98
C ARG A 191 10.12 23.90 -12.02
N ASN A 192 10.22 23.44 -13.27
CA ASN A 192 10.86 24.20 -14.34
C ASN A 192 9.98 25.39 -14.73
N PHE A 193 8.66 25.19 -14.76
CA PHE A 193 7.67 26.25 -14.94
C PHE A 193 7.66 27.23 -13.75
N ASP A 194 7.80 26.73 -12.52
CA ASP A 194 7.96 27.59 -11.33
C ASP A 194 9.22 28.45 -11.45
N GLY A 195 10.34 27.87 -11.89
CA GLY A 195 11.58 28.59 -12.16
C GLY A 195 11.44 29.72 -13.18
N LYS A 196 10.67 29.50 -14.26
CA LYS A 196 10.39 30.55 -15.27
C LYS A 196 9.62 31.73 -14.68
N LEU A 197 8.60 31.46 -13.85
CA LEU A 197 7.86 32.49 -13.14
C LEU A 197 8.74 33.23 -12.12
N VAL A 198 9.56 32.50 -11.35
CA VAL A 198 10.50 33.11 -10.38
C VAL A 198 11.55 33.97 -11.07
N ASP A 199 12.11 33.56 -12.20
CA ASP A 199 13.07 34.37 -12.96
C ASP A 199 12.42 35.64 -13.53
N TYR A 200 11.18 35.54 -14.05
CA TYR A 200 10.39 36.69 -14.49
C TYR A 200 10.15 37.68 -13.35
N PHE A 201 9.60 37.23 -12.22
CA PHE A 201 9.29 38.10 -11.09
C PHE A 201 10.57 38.62 -10.39
N CYS A 202 11.67 37.87 -10.37
CA CYS A 202 12.97 38.42 -9.95
C CYS A 202 13.39 39.63 -10.80
N ALA A 203 13.19 39.58 -12.11
CA ALA A 203 13.48 40.70 -13.01
C ALA A 203 12.50 41.87 -12.82
N GLU A 204 11.18 41.62 -12.66
CA GLU A 204 10.19 42.67 -12.36
C GLU A 204 10.52 43.35 -11.03
N ILE A 205 10.73 42.58 -9.96
CA ILE A 205 11.01 43.09 -8.61
C ILE A 205 12.28 43.95 -8.59
N LYS A 206 13.35 43.48 -9.26
CA LYS A 206 14.62 44.21 -9.37
C LYS A 206 14.50 45.48 -10.21
N SER A 207 13.60 45.51 -11.20
CA SER A 207 13.29 46.71 -11.97
C SER A 207 12.44 47.72 -11.20
N LYS A 208 11.35 47.25 -10.57
CA LYS A 208 10.27 48.05 -9.98
C LYS A 208 10.58 48.52 -8.55
N TYR A 209 11.06 47.62 -7.69
CA TYR A 209 11.32 47.86 -6.26
C TYR A 209 12.81 48.00 -5.93
N LYS A 210 13.72 47.70 -6.87
CA LYS A 210 15.18 47.65 -6.69
C LYS A 210 15.67 46.61 -5.67
N LEU A 211 14.81 45.65 -5.32
CA LEU A 211 15.12 44.51 -4.46
C LEU A 211 15.61 43.33 -5.31
N ASP A 212 16.49 42.48 -4.78
CA ASP A 212 16.96 41.26 -5.46
C ASP A 212 16.64 40.02 -4.62
N PRO A 213 15.58 39.25 -4.96
CA PRO A 213 15.17 38.06 -4.23
C PRO A 213 16.29 37.03 -4.04
N LYS A 214 17.21 36.91 -5.01
CA LYS A 214 18.26 35.89 -5.02
C LYS A 214 19.34 36.14 -3.95
N THR A 215 19.34 37.33 -3.34
CA THR A 215 20.24 37.66 -2.21
C THR A 215 19.75 37.18 -0.84
N LYS A 216 18.49 36.71 -0.72
CA LYS A 216 17.89 36.27 0.55
C LYS A 216 17.06 35.00 0.36
N VAL A 217 17.60 33.86 0.82
CA VAL A 217 16.96 32.53 0.70
C VAL A 217 15.49 32.49 1.15
N ARG A 218 15.13 33.16 2.26
CA ARG A 218 13.73 33.22 2.75
C ARG A 218 12.80 33.97 1.77
N ALA A 219 13.27 35.04 1.13
CA ALA A 219 12.49 35.80 0.14
C ALA A 219 12.35 35.03 -1.18
N LEU A 220 13.44 34.38 -1.63
CA LEU A 220 13.40 33.51 -2.81
C LEU A 220 12.43 32.32 -2.61
N LEU A 221 12.44 31.68 -1.43
CA LEU A 221 11.51 30.59 -1.11
C LEU A 221 10.05 31.06 -1.03
N ARG A 222 9.77 32.24 -0.47
CA ARG A 222 8.43 32.86 -0.53
C ARG A 222 7.98 33.08 -1.98
N LEU A 223 8.87 33.61 -2.84
CA LEU A 223 8.56 33.84 -4.25
C LEU A 223 8.30 32.52 -5.00
N TYR A 224 9.05 31.45 -4.72
CA TYR A 224 8.77 30.11 -5.26
C TYR A 224 7.38 29.60 -4.86
N GLN A 225 6.97 29.75 -3.60
CA GLN A 225 5.65 29.30 -3.12
C GLN A 225 4.50 30.06 -3.80
N GLU A 226 4.61 31.39 -3.95
CA GLU A 226 3.58 32.17 -4.66
C GLU A 226 3.59 31.93 -6.18
N CYS A 227 4.76 31.69 -6.79
CA CYS A 227 4.82 31.29 -8.21
C CYS A 227 4.18 29.91 -8.45
N GLU A 228 4.35 28.95 -7.53
CA GLU A 228 3.72 27.64 -7.63
C GLU A 228 2.19 27.71 -7.49
N LYS A 229 1.69 28.51 -6.54
CA LYS A 229 0.25 28.82 -6.40
C LYS A 229 -0.28 29.50 -7.67
N LEU A 230 0.43 30.50 -8.20
CA LEU A 230 0.05 31.23 -9.40
C LEU A 230 -0.04 30.30 -10.62
N LYS A 231 0.93 29.39 -10.82
CA LYS A 231 0.90 28.34 -11.84
C LYS A 231 -0.33 27.42 -11.71
N LYS A 232 -0.65 26.99 -10.49
CA LYS A 232 -1.84 26.17 -10.19
C LYS A 232 -3.13 26.93 -10.54
N LEU A 233 -3.25 28.19 -10.11
CA LEU A 233 -4.40 29.05 -10.42
C LEU A 233 -4.57 29.30 -11.94
N MET A 234 -3.47 29.53 -12.67
CA MET A 234 -3.47 29.70 -14.13
C MET A 234 -3.84 28.42 -14.89
N SER A 235 -3.75 27.24 -14.27
CA SER A 235 -4.23 26.00 -14.89
C SER A 235 -5.76 25.98 -15.01
N SER A 236 -6.47 26.57 -14.03
CA SER A 236 -7.93 26.73 -14.06
C SER A 236 -8.38 28.02 -14.75
N ASN A 237 -7.85 29.17 -14.35
CA ASN A 237 -8.23 30.49 -14.88
C ASN A 237 -7.26 30.99 -15.98
N SER A 238 -7.77 31.68 -16.99
CA SER A 238 -6.99 32.27 -18.10
C SER A 238 -6.74 33.77 -17.98
N THR A 239 -7.47 34.49 -17.11
CA THR A 239 -7.35 35.95 -16.95
C THR A 239 -6.03 36.35 -16.27
N ASP A 240 -5.80 37.65 -16.13
CA ASP A 240 -4.83 38.17 -15.16
C ASP A 240 -5.15 37.63 -13.75
N ILE A 241 -4.13 37.14 -13.06
CA ILE A 241 -4.14 36.69 -11.68
C ILE A 241 -3.07 37.49 -10.92
N PRO A 242 -3.39 38.13 -9.78
CA PRO A 242 -2.41 38.90 -9.02
C PRO A 242 -1.43 37.99 -8.27
N LEU A 243 -0.20 38.46 -8.13
CA LEU A 243 0.78 37.95 -7.17
C LEU A 243 1.07 39.10 -6.19
N ASN A 244 0.74 38.91 -4.92
CA ASN A 244 0.99 39.87 -3.85
C ASN A 244 1.76 39.16 -2.73
N ILE A 245 2.86 39.76 -2.25
CA ILE A 245 3.65 39.23 -1.14
C ILE A 245 3.95 40.37 -0.16
N GLU A 246 3.32 40.27 1.01
CA GLU A 246 3.51 41.21 2.12
C GLU A 246 4.88 41.03 2.79
N CYS A 247 5.48 42.13 3.25
CA CYS A 247 6.76 42.17 3.96
C CYS A 247 7.85 41.30 3.28
N PHE A 248 7.97 41.41 1.95
CA PHE A 248 8.73 40.50 1.11
C PHE A 248 10.24 40.56 1.42
N MET A 249 10.80 41.77 1.37
CA MET A 249 12.15 42.13 1.82
C MET A 249 12.12 43.57 2.32
N ASN A 250 12.88 43.89 3.37
CA ASN A 250 13.01 45.25 3.91
C ASN A 250 11.65 45.94 4.14
N ASP A 251 10.70 45.19 4.73
CA ASP A 251 9.33 45.63 5.05
C ASP A 251 8.57 46.27 3.87
N THR A 252 8.95 45.87 2.65
CA THR A 252 8.37 46.33 1.39
C THR A 252 7.47 45.24 0.80
N ASP A 253 6.23 45.60 0.50
CA ASP A 253 5.28 44.71 -0.18
C ASP A 253 5.53 44.67 -1.69
N VAL A 254 5.48 43.47 -2.26
CA VAL A 254 5.61 43.24 -3.70
C VAL A 254 4.25 42.89 -4.28
N SER A 255 3.85 43.59 -5.35
CA SER A 255 2.71 43.23 -6.19
C SER A 255 3.14 43.05 -7.64
N GLY A 256 2.47 42.14 -8.34
CA GLY A 256 2.66 41.80 -9.75
C GLY A 256 1.42 41.07 -10.27
N LYS A 257 1.45 40.62 -11.53
CA LYS A 257 0.39 39.77 -12.10
C LYS A 257 0.92 38.90 -13.23
N MET A 258 0.20 37.82 -13.54
CA MET A 258 0.44 36.96 -14.70
C MET A 258 -0.89 36.48 -15.26
N ASN A 259 -0.96 36.22 -16.56
CA ASN A 259 -2.06 35.48 -17.19
C ASN A 259 -1.53 34.25 -17.93
N ARG A 260 -2.44 33.35 -18.31
CA ARG A 260 -2.07 32.05 -18.89
C ARG A 260 -1.24 32.19 -20.17
N SER A 261 -1.61 33.08 -21.09
CA SER A 261 -0.90 33.22 -22.36
C SER A 261 0.52 33.77 -22.20
N GLN A 262 0.74 34.73 -21.30
CA GLN A 262 2.08 35.20 -20.95
C GLN A 262 2.93 34.10 -20.30
N PHE A 263 2.34 33.29 -19.42
CA PHE A 263 3.02 32.16 -18.80
C PHE A 263 3.38 31.06 -19.81
N GLU A 264 2.50 30.76 -20.76
CA GLU A 264 2.74 29.78 -21.83
C GLU A 264 3.80 30.27 -22.82
N GLU A 265 3.85 31.57 -23.13
CA GLU A 265 4.92 32.21 -23.92
C GLU A 265 6.28 32.13 -23.20
N LEU A 266 6.34 32.47 -21.91
CA LEU A 266 7.56 32.37 -21.07
C LEU A 266 8.11 30.93 -20.98
N CYS A 267 7.25 29.93 -21.17
CA CYS A 267 7.58 28.51 -21.06
C CYS A 267 7.64 27.77 -22.41
N ALA A 268 7.64 28.47 -23.55
CA ALA A 268 7.60 27.87 -24.88
C ALA A 268 8.72 26.84 -25.15
N ASP A 269 9.93 27.08 -24.62
CA ASP A 269 11.08 26.16 -24.67
C ASP A 269 10.90 24.90 -23.81
N LEU A 270 10.21 25.01 -22.67
CA LEU A 270 9.84 23.86 -21.85
C LEU A 270 8.74 23.03 -22.52
N LEU A 271 7.76 23.70 -23.14
CA LEU A 271 6.68 23.07 -23.90
C LEU A 271 7.19 22.34 -25.16
N GLN A 272 8.23 22.87 -25.82
CA GLN A 272 8.86 22.20 -26.98
C GLN A 272 9.56 20.89 -26.59
N ARG A 273 10.21 20.83 -25.41
CA ARG A 273 10.91 19.63 -24.94
C ARG A 273 10.00 18.42 -24.70
N ILE A 274 8.70 18.63 -24.53
CA ILE A 274 7.69 17.57 -24.40
C ILE A 274 7.70 16.65 -25.63
N GLU A 275 7.93 17.19 -26.82
CA GLU A 275 7.88 16.41 -28.08
C GLU A 275 9.06 15.44 -28.22
N THR A 276 10.21 15.69 -27.57
CA THR A 276 11.42 14.87 -27.73
C THR A 276 11.26 13.45 -27.16
N PRO A 277 10.80 13.22 -25.92
CA PRO A 277 10.52 11.87 -25.44
C PRO A 277 9.36 11.19 -26.16
N LEU A 278 8.36 11.95 -26.63
CA LEU A 278 7.24 11.40 -27.40
C LEU A 278 7.72 10.82 -28.75
N HIS A 279 8.56 11.56 -29.50
CA HIS A 279 9.22 11.03 -30.70
C HIS A 279 10.10 9.82 -30.40
N SER A 280 10.94 9.91 -29.35
CA SER A 280 11.82 8.81 -28.95
C SER A 280 11.06 7.54 -28.56
N LEU A 281 9.86 7.64 -28.00
CA LEU A 281 9.03 6.48 -27.68
C LEU A 281 8.59 5.75 -28.96
N ILE A 282 8.03 6.50 -29.91
CA ILE A 282 7.51 5.96 -31.18
C ILE A 282 8.64 5.29 -31.98
N GLU A 283 9.81 5.93 -32.06
CA GLU A 283 11.00 5.37 -32.71
C GLU A 283 11.49 4.08 -32.04
N GLN A 284 11.70 4.09 -30.72
CA GLN A 284 12.22 2.92 -29.99
C GLN A 284 11.27 1.72 -29.98
N THR A 285 9.96 1.96 -30.03
CA THR A 285 8.94 0.91 -29.99
C THR A 285 8.53 0.40 -31.38
N GLN A 286 8.96 1.10 -32.45
CA GLN A 286 8.59 0.84 -33.85
C GLN A 286 7.06 0.88 -34.08
N LEU A 287 6.31 1.47 -33.16
CA LEU A 287 4.89 1.76 -33.30
C LEU A 287 4.68 2.94 -34.26
N LYS A 288 3.44 3.14 -34.68
CA LYS A 288 2.98 4.41 -35.23
C LYS A 288 2.01 5.08 -34.27
N VAL A 289 1.82 6.38 -34.43
CA VAL A 289 0.77 7.14 -33.71
C VAL A 289 -0.64 6.58 -33.97
N GLU A 290 -0.88 6.02 -35.17
CA GLU A 290 -2.15 5.36 -35.51
C GLU A 290 -2.42 4.07 -34.70
N ASP A 291 -1.39 3.32 -34.29
CA ASP A 291 -1.52 2.10 -33.48
C ASP A 291 -1.92 2.36 -32.02
N VAL A 292 -1.65 3.55 -31.49
CA VAL A 292 -1.96 3.90 -30.08
C VAL A 292 -3.48 4.04 -29.91
N ASN A 293 -4.10 3.19 -29.09
CA ASN A 293 -5.55 3.21 -28.89
C ASN A 293 -6.01 4.29 -27.92
N ALA A 294 -5.23 4.58 -26.87
CA ALA A 294 -5.52 5.61 -25.88
C ALA A 294 -4.23 6.21 -25.29
N VAL A 295 -4.35 7.41 -24.73
CA VAL A 295 -3.26 8.12 -24.03
C VAL A 295 -3.81 8.59 -22.69
N GLU A 296 -3.30 8.06 -21.57
CA GLU A 296 -3.64 8.54 -20.23
C GLU A 296 -2.55 9.50 -19.73
N ILE A 297 -2.93 10.53 -18.97
CA ILE A 297 -2.01 11.51 -18.37
C ILE A 297 -2.12 11.53 -16.84
N VAL A 298 -0.97 11.54 -16.15
CA VAL A 298 -0.86 11.65 -14.68
C VAL A 298 0.23 12.65 -14.27
N GLY A 299 0.44 12.83 -12.96
CA GLY A 299 1.42 13.76 -12.41
C GLY A 299 0.93 15.20 -12.44
N GLY A 300 1.08 15.92 -11.32
CA GLY A 300 0.44 17.22 -11.11
C GLY A 300 0.75 18.35 -12.11
N ALA A 301 1.76 18.22 -12.98
CA ALA A 301 2.07 19.21 -14.02
C ALA A 301 1.37 18.95 -15.37
N THR A 302 0.81 17.75 -15.63
CA THR A 302 -0.03 17.53 -16.83
C THR A 302 -1.37 18.28 -16.76
N ARG A 303 -1.74 18.79 -15.59
CA ARG A 303 -2.85 19.73 -15.37
C ARG A 303 -2.67 21.10 -16.06
N ILE A 304 -1.46 21.44 -16.52
CA ILE A 304 -1.21 22.68 -17.29
C ILE A 304 -1.84 22.54 -18.70
N PRO A 305 -2.75 23.44 -19.13
CA PRO A 305 -3.47 23.29 -20.39
C PRO A 305 -2.57 23.10 -21.63
N ALA A 306 -1.51 23.91 -21.79
CA ALA A 306 -0.57 23.75 -22.90
C ALA A 306 0.22 22.42 -22.88
N VAL A 307 0.44 21.80 -21.71
CA VAL A 307 1.05 20.46 -21.62
C VAL A 307 0.09 19.41 -22.17
N LYS A 308 -1.17 19.45 -21.72
CA LYS A 308 -2.25 18.59 -22.24
C LYS A 308 -2.46 18.77 -23.75
N GLU A 309 -2.45 20.00 -24.25
CA GLU A 309 -2.57 20.31 -25.69
C GLU A 309 -1.40 19.71 -26.50
N ARG A 310 -0.14 19.89 -26.06
CA ARG A 310 1.04 19.34 -26.78
C ARG A 310 0.97 17.82 -26.91
N ILE A 311 0.59 17.11 -25.84
CA ILE A 311 0.46 15.65 -25.85
C ILE A 311 -0.68 15.23 -26.78
N ALA A 312 -1.88 15.81 -26.65
CA ALA A 312 -3.03 15.49 -27.50
C ALA A 312 -2.74 15.76 -29.00
N LYS A 313 -2.08 16.87 -29.30
CA LYS A 313 -1.67 17.27 -30.65
C LYS A 313 -0.65 16.30 -31.26
N PHE A 314 0.31 15.79 -30.48
CA PHE A 314 1.27 14.79 -30.94
C PHE A 314 0.59 13.48 -31.34
N PHE A 315 -0.36 13.00 -30.53
CA PHE A 315 -1.07 11.74 -30.80
C PHE A 315 -2.27 11.89 -31.76
N GLY A 316 -2.67 13.12 -32.10
CA GLY A 316 -3.85 13.41 -32.92
C GLY A 316 -5.17 12.96 -32.30
N LYS A 317 -5.21 12.82 -30.97
CA LYS A 317 -6.29 12.21 -30.18
C LYS A 317 -6.38 12.91 -28.82
N ASP A 318 -7.57 13.01 -28.25
CA ASP A 318 -7.75 13.51 -26.89
C ASP A 318 -7.03 12.62 -25.87
N VAL A 319 -6.42 13.24 -24.85
CA VAL A 319 -5.83 12.52 -23.72
C VAL A 319 -6.86 12.29 -22.61
N SER A 320 -6.95 11.04 -22.20
CA SER A 320 -7.77 10.58 -21.09
C SER A 320 -7.20 11.03 -19.74
N THR A 321 -8.10 11.17 -18.78
CA THR A 321 -7.81 11.36 -17.35
C THR A 321 -8.66 10.39 -16.54
N THR A 322 -8.61 9.09 -16.86
CA THR A 322 -9.41 8.08 -16.12
C THR A 322 -8.84 7.77 -14.74
N LEU A 323 -7.58 8.16 -14.50
CA LEU A 323 -6.86 7.98 -13.26
C LEU A 323 -6.84 9.24 -12.38
N ASN A 324 -6.80 9.05 -11.07
CA ASN A 324 -6.38 10.10 -10.14
C ASN A 324 -4.87 10.36 -10.31
N ALA A 325 -4.54 11.48 -10.95
CA ALA A 325 -3.19 11.89 -11.33
C ALA A 325 -2.19 12.08 -10.17
N ASP A 326 -2.66 12.21 -8.92
CA ASP A 326 -1.78 12.35 -7.75
C ASP A 326 -1.64 11.02 -6.96
N GLU A 327 -2.60 10.10 -7.07
CA GLU A 327 -2.66 8.89 -6.23
C GLU A 327 -2.30 7.58 -6.96
N ALA A 328 -2.43 7.52 -8.29
CA ALA A 328 -2.36 6.27 -9.05
C ALA A 328 -1.08 5.45 -8.79
N ILE A 329 0.09 6.11 -8.78
CA ILE A 329 1.39 5.47 -8.54
C ILE A 329 1.44 4.80 -7.15
N ALA A 330 0.98 5.51 -6.11
CA ALA A 330 1.04 5.02 -4.73
C ALA A 330 0.08 3.85 -4.50
N ARG A 331 -1.15 3.94 -5.04
CA ARG A 331 -2.14 2.87 -4.95
C ARG A 331 -1.74 1.63 -5.77
N GLY A 332 -1.07 1.81 -6.90
CA GLY A 332 -0.49 0.72 -7.69
C GLY A 332 0.64 -0.02 -6.97
N CYS A 333 1.50 0.71 -6.25
CA CYS A 333 2.49 0.11 -5.36
C CYS A 333 1.82 -0.68 -4.22
N ALA A 334 0.74 -0.17 -3.62
CA ALA A 334 -0.03 -0.88 -2.59
C ALA A 334 -0.65 -2.19 -3.13
N LEU A 335 -1.24 -2.18 -4.33
CA LEU A 335 -1.73 -3.42 -4.97
C LEU A 335 -0.58 -4.39 -5.26
N GLN A 336 0.54 -3.90 -5.78
CA GLN A 336 1.70 -4.75 -6.05
C GLN A 336 2.26 -5.37 -4.76
N CYS A 337 2.20 -4.66 -3.63
CA CYS A 337 2.54 -5.18 -2.31
C CYS A 337 1.58 -6.28 -1.87
N ALA A 338 0.26 -6.10 -2.07
CA ALA A 338 -0.74 -7.13 -1.79
C ALA A 338 -0.58 -8.37 -2.68
N ILE A 339 -0.23 -8.21 -3.97
CA ILE A 339 0.06 -9.31 -4.91
C ILE A 339 1.31 -10.12 -4.50
N LEU A 340 2.30 -9.47 -3.88
CA LEU A 340 3.53 -10.12 -3.41
C LEU A 340 3.39 -10.69 -1.98
N SER A 341 2.32 -10.35 -1.26
CA SER A 341 2.08 -10.81 0.11
C SER A 341 1.40 -12.18 0.12
N PRO A 342 1.93 -13.18 0.85
CA PRO A 342 1.31 -14.50 0.95
C PRO A 342 -0.03 -14.48 1.73
N ALA A 343 -0.37 -13.37 2.39
CA ALA A 343 -1.60 -13.22 3.16
C ALA A 343 -2.83 -12.83 2.31
N PHE A 344 -2.65 -12.34 1.08
CA PHE A 344 -3.73 -11.82 0.24
C PHE A 344 -3.86 -12.57 -1.09
N LYS A 345 -5.05 -13.13 -1.36
CA LYS A 345 -5.34 -13.76 -2.66
C LYS A 345 -5.92 -12.75 -3.66
N VAL A 346 -5.04 -11.95 -4.24
CA VAL A 346 -5.39 -11.03 -5.35
C VAL A 346 -5.57 -11.82 -6.66
N ARG A 347 -6.31 -11.28 -7.63
CA ARG A 347 -6.43 -11.88 -8.97
C ARG A 347 -5.07 -11.87 -9.66
N GLU A 348 -4.63 -13.01 -10.17
CA GLU A 348 -3.38 -13.12 -10.93
C GLU A 348 -3.41 -12.24 -12.20
N PHE A 349 -2.39 -11.39 -12.34
CA PHE A 349 -2.16 -10.55 -13.51
C PHE A 349 -0.66 -10.50 -13.81
N SER A 350 -0.27 -10.78 -15.05
CA SER A 350 1.13 -10.84 -15.46
C SER A 350 1.66 -9.47 -15.88
N VAL A 351 2.66 -8.96 -15.17
CA VAL A 351 3.31 -7.65 -15.41
C VAL A 351 4.73 -7.86 -15.90
N THR A 352 4.97 -7.68 -17.20
CA THR A 352 6.33 -7.64 -17.77
C THR A 352 6.78 -6.19 -17.92
N ASP A 353 7.80 -5.81 -17.14
CA ASP A 353 8.42 -4.47 -17.15
C ASP A 353 9.56 -4.40 -18.20
N ALA A 354 10.17 -3.23 -18.41
CA ALA A 354 11.28 -3.05 -19.34
C ALA A 354 12.50 -2.33 -18.70
N THR A 355 13.72 -2.72 -19.09
CA THR A 355 14.96 -2.00 -18.75
C THR A 355 15.30 -0.97 -19.82
N PRO A 356 15.24 0.35 -19.55
CA PRO A 356 15.46 1.36 -20.60
C PRO A 356 16.91 1.44 -21.09
N PHE A 357 17.86 1.05 -20.24
CA PHE A 357 19.29 1.11 -20.55
C PHE A 357 19.80 -0.26 -20.99
N PRO A 358 20.50 -0.35 -22.14
CA PRO A 358 21.22 -1.57 -22.52
C PRO A 358 22.40 -1.80 -21.56
N ILE A 359 22.67 -3.07 -21.23
CA ILE A 359 23.73 -3.49 -20.32
C ILE A 359 24.66 -4.46 -21.05
N SER A 360 25.95 -4.16 -21.01
CA SER A 360 27.03 -5.01 -21.52
C SER A 360 27.89 -5.54 -20.38
N LEU A 361 28.62 -6.61 -20.68
CA LEU A 361 29.73 -7.11 -19.88
C LEU A 361 31.05 -6.92 -20.62
N LEU A 362 32.08 -6.55 -19.86
CA LEU A 362 33.48 -6.46 -20.23
C LEU A 362 34.27 -7.55 -19.47
N TRP A 363 35.23 -8.20 -20.13
CA TRP A 363 36.16 -9.13 -19.49
C TRP A 363 37.50 -9.24 -20.22
N ASN A 364 38.59 -9.44 -19.48
CA ASN A 364 39.90 -9.70 -20.08
C ASN A 364 39.89 -11.09 -20.75
N THR A 365 40.37 -11.23 -21.99
CA THR A 365 40.61 -12.55 -22.58
C THR A 365 42.00 -13.08 -22.21
N GLU A 366 42.25 -14.37 -22.41
CA GLU A 366 43.58 -14.97 -22.20
C GLU A 366 44.49 -14.83 -23.45
N ALA A 367 44.21 -13.88 -24.36
CA ALA A 367 44.92 -13.69 -25.62
C ALA A 367 45.23 -12.21 -25.88
N GLU A 368 46.53 -11.87 -25.84
CA GLU A 368 47.13 -10.62 -26.30
C GLU A 368 46.36 -9.34 -25.92
N ASP A 369 46.12 -9.14 -24.62
CA ASP A 369 45.50 -7.94 -24.03
C ASP A 369 44.18 -7.48 -24.66
N THR A 370 43.46 -8.40 -25.34
CA THR A 370 42.16 -8.10 -25.94
C THR A 370 41.01 -8.27 -24.95
N GLU A 371 40.17 -7.23 -24.87
CA GLU A 371 38.94 -7.21 -24.07
C GLU A 371 37.78 -7.89 -24.83
N GLY A 372 37.04 -8.75 -24.14
CA GLY A 372 35.78 -9.31 -24.63
C GLY A 372 34.61 -8.47 -24.13
N VAL A 373 33.81 -7.95 -25.07
CA VAL A 373 32.58 -7.20 -24.79
C VAL A 373 31.37 -7.95 -25.33
N HIS A 374 30.29 -8.04 -24.55
CA HIS A 374 29.02 -8.61 -25.02
C HIS A 374 27.80 -7.94 -24.36
N GLU A 375 26.86 -7.49 -25.18
CA GLU A 375 25.56 -7.00 -24.69
C GLU A 375 24.75 -8.16 -24.10
N VAL A 376 24.49 -8.08 -22.79
CA VAL A 376 23.72 -9.07 -22.06
C VAL A 376 22.23 -8.77 -22.12
N PHE A 377 21.85 -7.51 -21.94
CA PHE A 377 20.46 -7.02 -21.98
C PHE A 377 20.38 -5.81 -22.91
N SER A 378 19.43 -5.78 -23.83
CA SER A 378 19.25 -4.70 -24.81
C SER A 378 18.48 -3.50 -24.23
N ARG A 379 18.39 -2.39 -24.97
CA ARG A 379 17.42 -1.33 -24.68
C ARG A 379 16.00 -1.92 -24.67
N ASN A 380 15.18 -1.47 -23.72
CA ASN A 380 13.81 -1.94 -23.45
C ASN A 380 13.69 -3.47 -23.27
N HIS A 381 14.75 -4.16 -22.83
CA HIS A 381 14.69 -5.61 -22.57
C HIS A 381 13.71 -5.94 -21.45
N ALA A 382 12.96 -7.03 -21.61
CA ALA A 382 11.95 -7.44 -20.64
C ALA A 382 12.56 -7.79 -19.27
N ALA A 383 11.94 -7.34 -18.18
CA ALA A 383 12.38 -7.63 -16.82
C ALA A 383 11.25 -8.19 -15.94
N PRO A 384 11.56 -9.13 -15.01
CA PRO A 384 12.87 -9.73 -14.75
C PRO A 384 13.27 -10.79 -15.80
N PHE A 385 14.57 -10.88 -16.13
CA PHE A 385 15.10 -11.89 -17.07
C PHE A 385 16.47 -12.42 -16.64
N SER A 386 16.89 -13.59 -17.14
CA SER A 386 18.19 -14.18 -16.83
C SER A 386 18.83 -14.83 -18.05
N LYS A 387 20.12 -14.56 -18.27
CA LYS A 387 20.94 -15.05 -19.39
C LYS A 387 22.10 -15.88 -18.84
N VAL A 388 22.37 -17.04 -19.41
CA VAL A 388 23.53 -17.87 -19.04
C VAL A 388 24.62 -17.67 -20.08
N LEU A 389 25.79 -17.21 -19.63
CA LEU A 389 27.00 -17.10 -20.43
C LEU A 389 27.93 -18.28 -20.12
N ILE A 390 28.82 -18.58 -21.07
CA ILE A 390 29.78 -19.68 -20.96
C ILE A 390 31.17 -19.12 -21.25
N PHE A 391 32.05 -19.20 -20.25
CA PHE A 391 33.46 -18.84 -20.35
C PHE A 391 34.33 -20.09 -20.28
N TYR A 392 35.55 -20.02 -20.83
CA TYR A 392 36.56 -21.06 -20.71
C TYR A 392 37.82 -20.43 -20.11
N ARG A 393 38.18 -20.83 -18.88
CA ARG A 393 39.16 -20.15 -18.03
C ARG A 393 40.11 -21.12 -17.35
N LYS A 394 41.34 -20.69 -17.07
CA LYS A 394 42.31 -21.47 -16.26
C LYS A 394 42.38 -21.06 -14.78
N GLY A 395 41.89 -19.88 -14.43
CA GLY A 395 41.90 -19.33 -13.07
C GLY A 395 40.75 -18.34 -12.84
N PRO A 396 40.72 -17.68 -11.67
CA PRO A 396 39.75 -16.62 -11.37
C PRO A 396 39.74 -15.53 -12.44
N PHE A 397 38.59 -14.90 -12.65
CA PHE A 397 38.44 -13.85 -13.66
C PHE A 397 37.38 -12.83 -13.29
N GLU A 398 37.49 -11.67 -13.93
CA GLU A 398 36.66 -10.50 -13.69
C GLU A 398 35.58 -10.35 -14.77
N LEU A 399 34.41 -9.85 -14.36
CA LEU A 399 33.32 -9.38 -15.22
C LEU A 399 32.92 -7.97 -14.76
N GLU A 400 33.22 -6.95 -15.56
CA GLU A 400 32.68 -5.61 -15.34
C GLU A 400 31.35 -5.47 -16.07
N ALA A 401 30.33 -4.94 -15.37
CA ALA A 401 29.03 -4.62 -15.94
C ALA A 401 28.88 -3.11 -16.11
N PHE A 402 28.42 -2.68 -17.29
CA PHE A 402 28.30 -1.27 -17.65
C PHE A 402 27.14 -1.05 -18.64
N TYR A 403 26.69 0.20 -18.78
CA TYR A 403 25.66 0.58 -19.74
C TYR A 403 26.24 0.74 -21.16
N SER A 404 25.68 0.05 -22.16
CA SER A 404 26.19 0.07 -23.55
C SER A 404 26.08 1.44 -24.22
N ASP A 405 25.25 2.34 -23.70
CA ASP A 405 25.03 3.71 -24.20
C ASP A 405 25.23 4.73 -23.05
N PRO A 406 26.46 5.24 -22.85
CA PRO A 406 26.77 6.25 -21.84
C PRO A 406 26.08 7.61 -22.06
N ASN A 407 25.61 7.91 -23.28
CA ASN A 407 24.90 9.17 -23.56
C ASN A 407 23.39 9.05 -23.31
N GLY A 408 22.86 7.83 -23.30
CA GLY A 408 21.46 7.52 -23.01
C GLY A 408 21.12 7.45 -21.51
N VAL A 409 22.12 7.40 -20.62
CA VAL A 409 21.92 7.41 -19.15
C VAL A 409 21.95 8.83 -18.58
N PRO A 410 21.09 9.18 -17.59
CA PRO A 410 21.03 10.51 -16.99
C PRO A 410 22.08 10.72 -15.88
N TYR A 411 23.18 9.97 -15.91
CA TYR A 411 24.21 9.91 -14.88
C TYR A 411 25.59 9.70 -15.56
N PRO A 412 26.65 10.44 -15.20
CA PRO A 412 27.94 10.37 -15.93
C PRO A 412 28.71 9.06 -15.72
N GLU A 413 28.34 8.25 -14.72
CA GLU A 413 28.95 6.94 -14.48
C GLU A 413 28.20 5.85 -15.27
N SER A 414 28.90 5.19 -16.19
CA SER A 414 28.36 4.09 -16.99
C SER A 414 28.56 2.73 -16.32
N LYS A 415 29.49 2.60 -15.36
CA LYS A 415 29.79 1.36 -14.65
C LYS A 415 28.73 1.04 -13.59
N ILE A 416 28.22 -0.19 -13.65
CA ILE A 416 27.26 -0.73 -12.69
C ILE A 416 27.99 -1.43 -11.53
N GLY A 417 29.04 -2.18 -11.85
CA GLY A 417 29.81 -2.91 -10.86
C GLY A 417 30.77 -3.92 -11.47
N ASN A 418 31.63 -4.44 -10.61
CA ASN A 418 32.65 -5.44 -10.89
C ASN A 418 32.29 -6.74 -10.17
N TYR A 419 32.39 -7.87 -10.87
CA TYR A 419 32.12 -9.20 -10.32
C TYR A 419 33.34 -10.11 -10.55
N VAL A 420 33.99 -10.53 -9.46
CA VAL A 420 35.14 -11.45 -9.51
C VAL A 420 34.64 -12.87 -9.25
N ILE A 421 34.82 -13.76 -10.23
CA ILE A 421 34.48 -15.18 -10.10
C ILE A 421 35.71 -15.89 -9.54
N GLN A 422 35.66 -16.19 -8.25
CA GLN A 422 36.74 -16.83 -7.48
C GLN A 422 36.70 -18.36 -7.64
N ASN A 423 37.73 -19.04 -7.13
CA ASN A 423 37.84 -20.51 -7.02
C ASN A 423 37.74 -21.29 -8.34
N VAL A 424 37.86 -20.62 -9.49
CA VAL A 424 38.04 -21.27 -10.80
C VAL A 424 39.45 -21.87 -10.85
N ALA A 425 39.55 -23.15 -11.22
CA ALA A 425 40.80 -23.85 -11.49
C ALA A 425 40.77 -24.46 -12.89
N ALA A 426 41.94 -24.71 -13.49
CA ALA A 426 42.05 -25.50 -14.72
C ALA A 426 41.57 -26.95 -14.52
N GLN A 427 41.26 -27.63 -15.62
CA GLN A 427 40.93 -29.07 -15.59
C GLN A 427 42.17 -29.91 -15.21
N LYS A 428 41.97 -31.18 -14.86
CA LYS A 428 43.03 -32.09 -14.34
C LYS A 428 44.15 -32.40 -15.35
N ASP A 429 43.97 -32.00 -16.60
CA ASP A 429 44.89 -32.09 -17.75
C ASP A 429 45.57 -30.74 -18.09
N GLY A 430 45.20 -29.66 -17.39
CA GLY A 430 45.66 -28.30 -17.65
C GLY A 430 44.87 -27.54 -18.71
N GLU A 431 43.77 -28.11 -19.24
CA GLU A 431 42.85 -27.40 -20.13
C GLU A 431 41.99 -26.37 -19.41
N LYS A 432 41.34 -25.50 -20.18
CA LYS A 432 40.45 -24.47 -19.65
C LYS A 432 39.19 -25.13 -19.08
N SER A 433 38.83 -24.79 -17.84
CA SER A 433 37.57 -25.19 -17.25
C SER A 433 36.42 -24.38 -17.85
N LYS A 434 35.33 -25.06 -18.16
CA LYS A 434 34.10 -24.46 -18.66
C LYS A 434 33.31 -23.88 -17.47
N VAL A 435 33.14 -22.57 -17.44
CA VAL A 435 32.41 -21.85 -16.39
C VAL A 435 31.10 -21.32 -16.95
N LYS A 436 29.98 -21.70 -16.35
CA LYS A 436 28.65 -21.13 -16.61
C LYS A 436 28.40 -19.98 -15.63
N VAL A 437 28.08 -18.80 -16.14
CA VAL A 437 27.72 -17.63 -15.32
C VAL A 437 26.32 -17.19 -15.67
N LYS A 438 25.42 -17.14 -14.68
CA LYS A 438 24.02 -16.73 -14.86
C LYS A 438 23.84 -15.29 -14.42
N VAL A 439 23.74 -14.38 -15.39
CA VAL A 439 23.44 -12.97 -15.12
C VAL A 439 21.94 -12.69 -15.16
N ARG A 440 21.47 -11.75 -14.35
CA ARG A 440 20.05 -11.48 -14.13
C ARG A 440 19.80 -9.99 -13.93
N VAL A 441 18.75 -9.47 -14.58
CA VAL A 441 18.01 -8.31 -14.06
C VAL A 441 16.86 -8.84 -13.20
N ASN A 442 16.80 -8.37 -11.96
CA ASN A 442 15.81 -8.83 -10.97
C ASN A 442 14.49 -8.03 -11.04
N THR A 443 13.58 -8.31 -10.11
CA THR A 443 12.24 -7.67 -10.00
C THR A 443 12.27 -6.17 -9.69
N HIS A 444 13.40 -5.64 -9.24
CA HIS A 444 13.64 -4.23 -8.91
C HIS A 444 14.23 -3.43 -10.09
N GLY A 445 14.55 -4.12 -11.19
CA GLY A 445 15.32 -3.56 -12.31
C GLY A 445 16.84 -3.54 -12.10
N ILE A 446 17.34 -4.25 -11.07
CA ILE A 446 18.76 -4.27 -10.67
C ILE A 446 19.49 -5.44 -11.33
N PHE A 447 20.70 -5.19 -11.85
CA PHE A 447 21.60 -6.19 -12.42
C PHE A 447 22.35 -6.98 -11.34
N SER A 448 22.64 -8.25 -11.63
CA SER A 448 23.40 -9.14 -10.76
C SER A 448 24.02 -10.31 -11.53
N VAL A 449 25.21 -10.76 -11.10
CA VAL A 449 25.67 -12.12 -11.36
C VAL A 449 25.02 -13.02 -10.30
N SER A 450 24.06 -13.85 -10.70
CA SER A 450 23.18 -14.58 -9.77
C SER A 450 23.71 -15.94 -9.34
N THR A 451 24.41 -16.67 -10.22
CA THR A 451 25.20 -17.87 -9.89
C THR A 451 26.38 -18.02 -10.86
N ALA A 452 27.44 -18.67 -10.39
CA ALA A 452 28.58 -19.07 -11.22
C ALA A 452 28.91 -20.54 -10.90
N SER A 453 29.18 -21.35 -11.93
CA SER A 453 29.49 -22.77 -11.73
C SER A 453 30.51 -23.31 -12.73
N MET A 454 31.50 -24.02 -12.23
CA MET A 454 32.49 -24.76 -13.01
C MET A 454 31.93 -26.13 -13.41
N VAL A 455 32.24 -26.59 -14.62
CA VAL A 455 31.66 -27.79 -15.22
C VAL A 455 32.75 -28.87 -15.29
N GLU A 456 32.73 -29.82 -14.34
CA GLU A 456 33.69 -30.91 -14.24
C GLU A 456 33.20 -32.17 -15.00
N PRO A 457 33.99 -32.76 -15.91
CA PRO A 457 33.71 -34.07 -16.47
C PRO A 457 34.03 -35.17 -15.43
N VAL A 458 33.02 -35.96 -15.04
CA VAL A 458 33.23 -37.18 -14.25
C VAL A 458 33.66 -38.28 -15.22
N LYS A 459 34.89 -38.78 -15.08
CA LYS A 459 35.34 -39.99 -15.78
C LYS A 459 34.54 -41.18 -15.25
N SER A 460 34.02 -42.02 -16.14
CA SER A 460 33.66 -43.39 -15.75
C SER A 460 34.95 -44.18 -15.56
N GLU A 461 35.01 -44.93 -14.46
CA GLU A 461 35.90 -46.07 -14.32
C GLU A 461 35.05 -47.29 -14.67
N ASP A 462 35.51 -48.08 -15.64
CA ASP A 462 34.77 -49.20 -16.25
C ASP A 462 35.50 -50.53 -15.97
N CYS A 463 34.75 -51.64 -16.03
CA CYS A 463 35.12 -53.02 -15.61
C CYS A 463 35.26 -53.23 -14.08
N GLU A 464 34.81 -54.34 -13.50
CA GLU A 464 34.26 -55.58 -14.08
C GLU A 464 33.33 -56.28 -13.07
N ASP A 465 32.13 -56.70 -13.48
CA ASP A 465 31.65 -58.09 -13.27
C ASP A 465 30.36 -58.37 -14.10
N VAL A 466 30.01 -59.64 -14.33
CA VAL A 466 28.91 -60.05 -15.24
C VAL A 466 27.94 -61.04 -14.60
N SER A 467 26.65 -60.68 -14.55
CA SER A 467 25.52 -61.61 -14.45
C SER A 467 24.25 -61.01 -15.08
N VAL A 468 23.27 -61.86 -15.40
CA VAL A 468 22.21 -61.63 -16.41
C VAL A 468 20.80 -61.88 -15.83
N GLU A 469 19.76 -61.32 -16.48
CA GLU A 469 18.31 -61.46 -16.21
C GLU A 469 17.82 -60.77 -14.90
N THR A 470 16.67 -60.08 -14.83
CA THR A 470 15.42 -60.19 -15.60
C THR A 470 14.71 -58.82 -15.77
N GLU A 471 13.88 -58.65 -16.80
CA GLU A 471 12.99 -57.47 -16.96
C GLU A 471 11.67 -57.62 -16.17
N VAL A 472 11.29 -56.60 -15.38
CA VAL A 472 9.90 -56.31 -15.00
C VAL A 472 9.71 -54.79 -14.88
N GLU A 473 8.68 -54.24 -15.53
CA GLU A 473 8.28 -52.83 -15.34
C GLU A 473 7.50 -52.63 -14.04
N SER A 474 7.84 -51.61 -13.26
CA SER A 474 6.91 -50.97 -12.30
C SER A 474 7.36 -49.56 -11.93
N GLN A 475 6.38 -48.75 -11.50
CA GLN A 475 6.52 -47.47 -10.79
C GLN A 475 7.44 -47.63 -9.54
N ASP A 476 8.01 -46.58 -8.92
CA ASP A 476 7.27 -45.40 -8.48
C ASP A 476 8.12 -44.13 -8.13
N GLN A 477 7.49 -43.20 -7.40
CA GLN A 477 7.86 -41.83 -7.06
C GLN A 477 9.18 -41.60 -6.28
N ARG A 478 9.58 -40.33 -6.20
CA ARG A 478 10.63 -39.82 -5.29
C ARG A 478 10.15 -39.86 -3.83
N PRO A 479 10.87 -40.51 -2.90
CA PRO A 479 10.64 -40.35 -1.46
C PRO A 479 11.11 -38.98 -0.95
N ILE A 480 10.58 -38.57 0.21
CA ILE A 480 11.12 -37.49 1.04
C ILE A 480 11.53 -38.10 2.39
N GLU A 481 12.81 -37.98 2.71
CA GLU A 481 13.34 -38.13 4.07
C GLU A 481 13.24 -36.78 4.81
N ASN A 482 13.12 -36.69 6.14
CA ASN A 482 12.85 -37.66 7.21
C ASN A 482 12.44 -36.84 8.47
N LEU A 483 11.74 -37.45 9.45
CA LEU A 483 11.98 -37.32 10.92
C LEU A 483 10.82 -37.88 11.79
N SER A 484 10.97 -39.14 12.19
CA SER A 484 10.57 -39.77 13.48
C SER A 484 9.42 -39.20 14.34
N ASP A 485 8.35 -40.00 14.45
CA ASP A 485 7.69 -40.47 15.68
C ASP A 485 7.18 -39.51 16.77
N LYS A 486 5.84 -39.47 16.93
CA LYS A 486 5.17 -39.92 18.19
C LYS A 486 3.64 -40.15 18.06
N ASN A 487 3.30 -41.36 17.63
CA ASN A 487 2.38 -42.34 18.27
C ASN A 487 1.04 -41.93 18.95
N ILE A 488 -0.01 -42.75 18.69
CA ILE A 488 -1.22 -43.07 19.51
C ILE A 488 -2.61 -42.48 19.08
N GLN A 489 -3.35 -43.32 18.32
CA GLN A 489 -4.74 -43.82 18.46
C GLN A 489 -5.98 -42.90 18.58
N GLN A 490 -6.96 -43.17 17.69
CA GLN A 490 -8.43 -43.42 17.86
C GLN A 490 -9.22 -42.77 16.70
N GLU A 491 -9.68 -43.49 15.66
CA GLU A 491 -10.80 -44.45 15.59
C GLU A 491 -12.20 -43.86 15.85
N ASN A 492 -12.87 -43.40 14.77
CA ASN A 492 -14.13 -43.92 14.21
C ASN A 492 -14.47 -43.11 12.92
N SER A 493 -14.87 -43.71 11.79
CA SER A 493 -16.19 -44.29 11.44
C SER A 493 -17.30 -43.21 11.34
N GLU A 494 -18.09 -43.09 10.27
CA GLU A 494 -18.24 -43.92 9.06
C GLU A 494 -18.85 -43.12 7.87
N ALA A 495 -19.07 -43.77 6.71
CA ALA A 495 -19.82 -43.24 5.56
C ALA A 495 -21.34 -43.14 5.85
N GLY A 496 -22.24 -42.57 5.02
CA GLY A 496 -22.16 -42.03 3.66
C GLY A 496 -23.46 -41.27 3.31
N THR A 497 -23.54 -40.40 2.29
CA THR A 497 -23.62 -40.69 0.83
C THR A 497 -25.07 -40.64 0.28
N GLN A 498 -25.39 -39.58 -0.48
CA GLN A 498 -26.43 -39.51 -1.56
C GLN A 498 -27.92 -39.63 -1.14
N SER A 499 -28.94 -39.23 -1.94
CA SER A 499 -29.03 -38.55 -3.25
C SER A 499 -30.41 -37.84 -3.38
N GLN A 500 -30.56 -36.65 -4.02
CA GLN A 500 -31.05 -36.44 -5.42
C GLN A 500 -32.62 -36.60 -5.51
N VAL A 501 -33.40 -36.46 -6.60
CA VAL A 501 -33.21 -36.56 -8.07
C VAL A 501 -34.38 -35.90 -8.88
N GLN A 502 -34.06 -35.37 -10.08
CA GLN A 502 -34.85 -35.42 -11.36
C GLN A 502 -36.26 -34.75 -11.44
N THR A 503 -37.00 -34.68 -12.58
CA THR A 503 -36.95 -35.23 -13.99
C THR A 503 -37.54 -34.18 -14.97
N ASP A 504 -37.66 -34.23 -16.32
CA ASP A 504 -37.29 -35.09 -17.48
C ASP A 504 -37.08 -34.13 -18.71
N SER A 505 -36.14 -34.31 -19.65
CA SER A 505 -36.20 -34.97 -21.00
C SER A 505 -37.37 -34.52 -21.94
N GLN A 506 -37.39 -34.73 -23.28
CA GLN A 506 -36.95 -35.87 -24.11
C GLN A 506 -36.45 -35.55 -25.56
N GLN A 507 -35.96 -36.62 -26.18
CA GLN A 507 -35.31 -36.88 -27.49
C GLN A 507 -36.22 -36.60 -28.73
N THR A 508 -35.77 -36.59 -30.02
CA THR A 508 -35.46 -37.80 -30.83
C THR A 508 -34.99 -37.56 -32.31
N SER A 509 -34.08 -38.43 -32.80
CA SER A 509 -34.02 -39.11 -34.15
C SER A 509 -33.81 -38.47 -35.57
N GLN A 510 -32.89 -39.13 -36.34
CA GLN A 510 -32.94 -39.53 -37.79
C GLN A 510 -32.45 -38.63 -38.98
N SER A 511 -32.19 -39.28 -40.14
CA SER A 511 -31.52 -38.80 -41.40
C SER A 511 -32.04 -39.55 -42.67
N PRO A 512 -31.88 -39.09 -43.96
CA PRO A 512 -30.74 -39.49 -44.85
C PRO A 512 -30.41 -38.69 -46.18
N HIS A 513 -29.23 -38.99 -46.79
CA HIS A 513 -28.78 -39.06 -48.23
C HIS A 513 -29.04 -38.04 -49.41
N SER A 514 -27.95 -37.82 -50.20
CA SER A 514 -27.84 -37.55 -51.69
C SER A 514 -28.14 -36.12 -52.25
N SER A 515 -27.63 -35.60 -53.41
CA SER A 515 -26.79 -36.09 -54.55
C SER A 515 -25.96 -34.99 -55.30
N GLU A 516 -25.11 -35.37 -56.27
CA GLU A 516 -24.18 -34.60 -57.20
C GLU A 516 -24.86 -34.15 -58.55
N PRO A 517 -24.20 -33.64 -59.64
CA PRO A 517 -22.88 -32.99 -59.96
C PRO A 517 -23.07 -31.70 -60.87
N PRO A 518 -22.35 -31.37 -62.00
CA PRO A 518 -20.93 -31.47 -62.47
C PRO A 518 -20.32 -30.16 -63.12
N SER A 519 -19.02 -30.13 -63.49
CA SER A 519 -18.48 -29.64 -64.81
C SER A 519 -16.93 -29.61 -64.94
N GLU A 520 -16.40 -29.70 -66.19
CA GLU A 520 -14.97 -29.79 -66.60
C GLU A 520 -14.61 -28.65 -67.63
N GLU A 521 -13.46 -28.50 -68.33
CA GLU A 521 -12.28 -29.32 -68.71
C GLU A 521 -11.09 -28.37 -69.09
N ASN A 522 -9.89 -28.90 -69.45
CA ASN A 522 -8.73 -28.27 -70.17
C ASN A 522 -7.53 -27.77 -69.34
N LYS A 523 -6.26 -28.14 -69.66
CA LYS A 523 -5.73 -29.23 -70.53
C LYS A 523 -4.28 -29.59 -70.18
N ILE A 524 -3.80 -30.75 -70.68
CA ILE A 524 -2.50 -31.40 -70.38
C ILE A 524 -1.73 -31.73 -71.68
N PRO A 525 -0.37 -31.83 -71.70
CA PRO A 525 0.28 -33.12 -71.40
C PRO A 525 1.77 -33.08 -70.88
N ASP A 526 2.34 -34.29 -70.82
CA ASP A 526 3.77 -34.70 -70.96
C ASP A 526 4.79 -34.73 -69.79
N VAL A 527 5.67 -35.77 -69.63
CA VAL A 527 5.50 -37.26 -69.61
C VAL A 527 6.83 -38.02 -69.32
N LYS A 528 6.80 -39.10 -68.51
CA LYS A 528 7.87 -40.14 -68.25
C LYS A 528 9.17 -39.62 -67.57
N LYS A 529 10.00 -40.41 -66.86
CA LYS A 529 10.10 -41.87 -66.58
C LYS A 529 10.84 -42.15 -65.24
N THR A 530 11.16 -43.43 -64.94
CA THR A 530 11.66 -43.95 -63.65
C THR A 530 13.14 -44.39 -63.61
N ASN A 531 13.65 -44.60 -62.38
CA ASN A 531 14.53 -45.69 -61.87
C ASN A 531 16.03 -45.49 -61.51
N GLU A 532 16.39 -46.15 -60.38
CA GLU A 532 17.69 -46.77 -59.96
C GLU A 532 18.77 -46.03 -59.11
N LYS A 533 18.86 -46.47 -57.83
CA LYS A 533 20.04 -46.99 -57.08
C LYS A 533 21.13 -46.11 -56.41
N LYS A 534 21.14 -46.26 -55.06
CA LYS A 534 22.26 -46.55 -54.12
C LYS A 534 23.39 -45.53 -53.84
N GLY A 535 23.66 -45.39 -52.53
CA GLY A 535 24.94 -44.98 -51.94
C GLY A 535 24.90 -45.09 -50.41
N ASP A 536 25.68 -46.01 -49.82
CA ASP A 536 25.76 -46.21 -48.37
C ASP A 536 26.81 -45.27 -47.72
N GLN A 537 26.52 -44.72 -46.53
CA GLN A 537 27.52 -44.14 -45.62
C GLN A 537 27.19 -44.50 -44.15
N PRO A 538 28.20 -44.64 -43.27
CA PRO A 538 28.05 -45.28 -41.97
C PRO A 538 27.41 -44.38 -40.89
N PRO A 539 26.83 -44.97 -39.83
CA PRO A 539 26.32 -44.21 -38.69
C PRO A 539 27.47 -43.59 -37.88
N GLU A 540 27.42 -42.27 -37.66
CA GLU A 540 28.33 -41.62 -36.71
C GLU A 540 28.13 -42.14 -35.29
N ALA A 541 29.24 -42.42 -34.60
CA ALA A 541 29.20 -42.94 -33.24
C ALA A 541 28.60 -41.91 -32.27
N LYS A 542 27.51 -42.29 -31.60
CA LYS A 542 26.96 -41.54 -30.46
C LYS A 542 28.03 -41.45 -29.37
N LYS A 543 28.67 -40.29 -29.23
CA LYS A 543 29.65 -40.02 -28.17
C LYS A 543 29.01 -40.33 -26.79
N PRO A 544 29.71 -40.99 -25.87
CA PRO A 544 29.14 -41.36 -24.58
C PRO A 544 28.69 -40.12 -23.81
N LYS A 545 27.54 -40.22 -23.13
CA LYS A 545 27.05 -39.18 -22.22
C LYS A 545 27.91 -39.16 -20.96
N ILE A 546 29.03 -38.44 -21.03
CA ILE A 546 29.87 -38.08 -19.87
C ILE A 546 28.95 -37.54 -18.76
N LYS A 547 29.03 -38.12 -17.55
CA LYS A 547 28.34 -37.55 -16.39
C LYS A 547 29.06 -36.28 -15.98
N VAL A 548 28.33 -35.19 -15.79
CA VAL A 548 28.91 -33.85 -15.59
C VAL A 548 28.48 -33.31 -14.23
N LYS A 549 29.46 -32.97 -13.40
CA LYS A 549 29.24 -32.31 -12.12
C LYS A 549 29.37 -30.80 -12.32
N ASN A 550 28.46 -30.03 -11.73
CA ASN A 550 28.62 -28.58 -11.63
C ASN A 550 29.11 -28.28 -10.22
N VAL A 551 30.23 -27.56 -10.09
CA VAL A 551 30.77 -27.06 -8.82
C VAL A 551 30.42 -25.58 -8.74
N GLU A 552 29.75 -25.15 -7.68
CA GLU A 552 29.40 -23.74 -7.48
C GLU A 552 30.64 -22.92 -7.11
N LEU A 553 30.69 -21.67 -7.58
CA LEU A 553 31.83 -20.77 -7.46
C LEU A 553 31.46 -19.55 -6.63
N SER A 554 32.42 -19.07 -5.82
CA SER A 554 32.28 -17.82 -5.09
C SER A 554 32.28 -16.63 -6.06
N ILE A 555 31.39 -15.67 -5.80
CA ILE A 555 31.27 -14.41 -6.54
C ILE A 555 31.45 -13.28 -5.54
N GLU A 556 32.48 -12.47 -5.76
CA GLU A 556 32.67 -11.21 -5.06
C GLU A 556 32.10 -10.08 -5.93
N ALA A 557 31.29 -9.20 -5.36
CA ALA A 557 30.60 -8.13 -6.09
C ALA A 557 30.98 -6.75 -5.54
N ASN A 558 31.82 -6.03 -6.29
CA ASN A 558 32.29 -4.68 -6.00
C ASN A 558 31.42 -3.69 -6.78
N LEU A 559 30.36 -3.20 -6.12
CA LEU A 559 29.24 -2.48 -6.71
C LEU A 559 29.38 -0.96 -6.60
N VAL A 560 28.92 -0.24 -7.62
CA VAL A 560 29.09 1.20 -7.71
C VAL A 560 28.05 1.93 -6.83
N TRP A 561 28.54 2.83 -5.97
CA TRP A 561 27.79 3.68 -5.02
C TRP A 561 26.87 2.96 -3.99
N GLN A 562 26.92 1.63 -3.84
CA GLN A 562 26.18 0.95 -2.76
C GLN A 562 26.88 1.12 -1.40
N LEU A 563 26.10 1.19 -0.30
CA LEU A 563 26.67 1.25 1.05
C LEU A 563 27.30 -0.08 1.48
N GLY A 564 28.48 -0.01 2.11
CA GLY A 564 29.09 -1.16 2.79
C GLY A 564 28.30 -1.56 4.03
N LYS A 565 28.24 -2.86 4.34
CA LYS A 565 27.40 -3.42 5.42
C LYS A 565 27.61 -2.74 6.78
N ASP A 566 28.85 -2.45 7.14
CA ASP A 566 29.18 -1.83 8.44
C ASP A 566 28.66 -0.38 8.52
N LEU A 567 28.72 0.36 7.40
CA LEU A 567 28.18 1.72 7.29
C LEU A 567 26.65 1.72 7.30
N LEU A 568 26.02 0.73 6.64
CA LEU A 568 24.57 0.54 6.65
C LEU A 568 24.05 0.17 8.04
N ASN A 569 24.74 -0.71 8.77
CA ASN A 569 24.45 -1.03 10.17
C ASN A 569 24.58 0.20 11.09
N MET A 570 25.63 1.00 10.90
CA MET A 570 25.80 2.26 11.63
C MET A 570 24.64 3.23 11.36
N TYR A 571 24.15 3.32 10.12
CA TYR A 571 22.98 4.15 9.80
C TYR A 571 21.67 3.62 10.40
N ILE A 572 21.45 2.30 10.44
CA ILE A 572 20.31 1.67 11.15
C ILE A 572 20.34 2.08 12.64
N GLU A 573 21.51 2.00 13.28
CA GLU A 573 21.66 2.41 14.68
C GLU A 573 21.43 3.93 14.90
N THR A 574 21.86 4.78 13.96
CA THR A 574 21.63 6.23 14.05
C THR A 574 20.15 6.57 13.86
N GLU A 575 19.48 5.98 12.87
CA GLU A 575 18.04 6.16 12.64
C GLU A 575 17.22 5.69 13.86
N GLY A 576 17.53 4.52 14.42
CA GLY A 576 16.86 4.01 15.63
C GLY A 576 17.01 4.92 16.85
N LYS A 577 18.12 5.66 16.97
CA LYS A 577 18.33 6.67 18.03
C LYS A 577 17.48 7.92 17.79
N MET A 578 17.41 8.41 16.55
CA MET A 578 16.59 9.58 16.18
C MET A 578 15.08 9.27 16.33
N ILE A 579 14.62 8.09 15.89
CA ILE A 579 13.23 7.63 16.11
C ILE A 579 12.88 7.60 17.59
N MET A 580 13.78 7.10 18.45
CA MET A 580 13.53 7.07 19.90
C MET A 580 13.50 8.48 20.50
N GLN A 581 14.35 9.39 20.03
CA GLN A 581 14.39 10.79 20.46
C GLN A 581 13.10 11.55 20.06
N ASP A 582 12.70 11.47 18.79
CA ASP A 582 11.47 12.08 18.27
C ASP A 582 10.22 11.52 18.99
N LYS A 583 10.22 10.23 19.32
CA LYS A 583 9.17 9.60 20.13
C LYS A 583 9.13 10.14 21.56
N LEU A 584 10.29 10.24 22.24
CA LEU A 584 10.36 10.78 23.61
C LEU A 584 9.91 12.24 23.65
N GLU A 585 10.31 13.04 22.66
CA GLU A 585 9.91 14.43 22.52
C GLU A 585 8.40 14.56 22.25
N LYS A 586 7.84 13.71 21.39
CA LYS A 586 6.38 13.65 21.21
C LYS A 586 5.67 13.27 22.52
N GLU A 587 6.12 12.23 23.22
CA GLU A 587 5.50 11.79 24.48
C GLU A 587 5.63 12.83 25.61
N ARG A 588 6.61 13.74 25.53
CA ARG A 588 6.78 14.89 26.43
C ARG A 588 5.78 16.00 26.11
N ASN A 589 5.65 16.38 24.84
CA ASN A 589 4.66 17.36 24.39
C ASN A 589 3.22 16.87 24.59
N ASP A 590 2.92 15.61 24.28
CA ASP A 590 1.62 14.99 24.56
C ASP A 590 1.29 15.07 26.07
N ALA A 591 2.29 14.95 26.96
CA ALA A 591 2.10 15.09 28.41
C ALA A 591 1.90 16.55 28.86
N LYS A 592 2.63 17.52 28.28
CA LYS A 592 2.41 18.96 28.50
C LYS A 592 1.00 19.37 28.11
N ASN A 593 0.58 19.00 26.90
CA ASN A 593 -0.75 19.26 26.36
C ASN A 593 -1.86 18.66 27.27
N ALA A 594 -1.63 17.49 27.86
CA ALA A 594 -2.57 16.85 28.78
C ALA A 594 -2.70 17.57 30.14
N VAL A 595 -1.71 18.38 30.56
CA VAL A 595 -1.86 19.31 31.68
C VAL A 595 -2.67 20.53 31.25
N GLU A 596 -2.31 21.13 30.11
CA GLU A 596 -2.95 22.33 29.56
C GLU A 596 -4.46 22.12 29.28
N GLU A 597 -4.82 21.01 28.62
CA GLU A 597 -6.21 20.60 28.37
C GLU A 597 -6.99 20.43 29.68
N TYR A 598 -6.41 19.74 30.67
CA TYR A 598 -7.05 19.50 31.98
C TYR A 598 -7.25 20.81 32.75
N VAL A 599 -6.29 21.73 32.69
CA VAL A 599 -6.38 23.06 33.32
C VAL A 599 -7.53 23.87 32.70
N TYR A 600 -7.61 23.93 31.37
CA TYR A 600 -8.70 24.65 30.68
C TYR A 600 -10.07 24.00 30.91
N GLU A 601 -10.15 22.67 30.84
CA GLU A 601 -11.38 21.91 31.07
C GLU A 601 -11.93 22.13 32.49
N PHE A 602 -11.08 22.01 33.52
CA PHE A 602 -11.54 22.19 34.89
C PHE A 602 -11.82 23.65 35.24
N ARG A 603 -11.07 24.62 34.70
CA ARG A 603 -11.33 26.05 34.92
C ARG A 603 -12.73 26.47 34.43
N ASP A 604 -13.13 26.00 33.24
CA ASP A 604 -14.49 26.20 32.74
C ASP A 604 -15.52 25.48 33.62
N LYS A 605 -15.37 24.15 33.81
CA LYS A 605 -16.37 23.34 34.50
C LYS A 605 -16.60 23.73 35.96
N LEU A 606 -15.56 24.14 36.70
CA LEU A 606 -15.69 24.62 38.08
C LEU A 606 -16.51 25.91 38.19
N SER A 607 -16.51 26.75 37.15
CA SER A 607 -17.36 27.94 37.05
C SER A 607 -18.79 27.66 36.53
N GLY A 608 -19.09 26.40 36.20
CA GLY A 608 -20.38 25.96 35.66
C GLY A 608 -20.87 24.65 36.29
N PRO A 609 -20.88 23.50 35.57
CA PRO A 609 -21.49 22.26 36.03
C PRO A 609 -20.93 21.70 37.35
N TYR A 610 -19.66 21.94 37.67
CA TYR A 610 -18.99 21.39 38.86
C TYR A 610 -19.07 22.29 40.09
N GLU A 611 -19.50 23.55 39.98
CA GLU A 611 -19.61 24.54 41.07
C GLU A 611 -20.26 23.96 42.34
N LYS A 612 -21.32 23.15 42.16
CA LYS A 612 -22.15 22.60 43.24
C LYS A 612 -21.61 21.31 43.87
N PHE A 613 -20.50 20.78 43.36
CA PHE A 613 -19.94 19.47 43.72
C PHE A 613 -18.60 19.57 44.48
N VAL A 614 -18.24 20.79 44.88
CA VAL A 614 -17.04 21.16 45.62
C VAL A 614 -17.43 22.20 46.68
N CYS A 615 -16.80 22.17 47.86
CA CYS A 615 -17.08 23.18 48.89
C CYS A 615 -16.32 24.49 48.58
N GLU A 616 -16.83 25.64 49.01
CA GLU A 616 -16.29 26.96 48.65
C GLU A 616 -14.77 27.10 48.92
N LYS A 617 -14.29 26.55 50.04
CA LYS A 617 -12.87 26.53 50.39
C LYS A 617 -12.02 25.75 49.38
N ASP A 618 -12.49 24.58 48.97
CA ASP A 618 -11.74 23.70 48.09
C ASP A 618 -11.86 24.16 46.62
N LEU A 619 -12.98 24.82 46.26
CA LEU A 619 -13.17 25.52 44.99
C LEU A 619 -12.15 26.66 44.85
N GLN A 620 -11.99 27.50 45.88
CA GLN A 620 -11.00 28.58 45.89
C GLN A 620 -9.57 28.02 45.81
N GLY A 621 -9.25 26.99 46.61
CA GLY A 621 -7.93 26.35 46.60
C GLY A 621 -7.57 25.69 45.27
N PHE A 622 -8.51 24.94 44.66
CA PHE A 622 -8.25 24.26 43.39
C PHE A 622 -8.22 25.25 42.21
N SER A 623 -9.07 26.29 42.21
CA SER A 623 -9.01 27.36 41.20
C SER A 623 -7.69 28.13 41.24
N ALA A 624 -7.13 28.36 42.44
CA ALA A 624 -5.81 28.95 42.60
C ALA A 624 -4.70 28.02 42.07
N LEU A 625 -4.73 26.72 42.37
CA LEU A 625 -3.76 25.74 41.87
C LEU A 625 -3.82 25.58 40.33
N LEU A 626 -5.02 25.65 39.73
CA LEU A 626 -5.20 25.64 38.28
C LEU A 626 -4.56 26.89 37.64
N ALA A 627 -4.79 28.08 38.21
CA ALA A 627 -4.17 29.32 37.73
C ALA A 627 -2.65 29.36 37.95
N GLU A 628 -2.15 28.81 39.05
CA GLU A 628 -0.70 28.63 39.31
C GLU A 628 -0.08 27.68 38.28
N THR A 629 -0.79 26.61 37.91
CA THR A 629 -0.31 25.65 36.90
C THR A 629 -0.40 26.22 35.47
N GLU A 630 -1.41 27.03 35.16
CA GLU A 630 -1.50 27.79 33.90
C GLU A 630 -0.32 28.77 33.77
N GLY A 631 -0.01 29.54 34.82
CA GLY A 631 1.15 30.44 34.84
C GLY A 631 2.47 29.66 34.67
N TRP A 632 2.63 28.57 35.42
CA TRP A 632 3.82 27.72 35.34
C TRP A 632 4.04 27.14 33.93
N LEU A 633 3.00 26.69 33.22
CA LEU A 633 3.12 26.14 31.86
C LEU A 633 3.69 27.11 30.81
N TYR A 634 3.53 28.42 31.04
CA TYR A 634 4.03 29.49 30.17
C TYR A 634 5.26 30.23 30.74
N GLU A 635 5.79 29.80 31.89
CA GLU A 635 7.02 30.30 32.51
C GLU A 635 8.01 29.14 32.74
N GLU A 636 8.24 28.73 33.99
CA GLU A 636 9.25 27.72 34.34
C GLU A 636 8.98 26.33 33.73
N GLY A 637 7.72 26.01 33.45
CA GLY A 637 7.25 24.76 32.85
C GLY A 637 7.19 24.75 31.32
N GLU A 638 7.77 25.75 30.62
CA GLU A 638 7.74 25.76 29.15
C GLU A 638 8.46 24.53 28.56
N ASP A 639 9.63 24.18 29.07
CA ASP A 639 10.49 23.12 28.52
C ASP A 639 10.97 22.12 29.59
N GLU A 640 10.02 21.44 30.23
CA GLU A 640 10.27 20.52 31.33
C GLU A 640 10.27 19.03 30.92
N ALA A 641 10.78 18.18 31.82
CA ALA A 641 10.83 16.74 31.60
C ALA A 641 9.44 16.11 31.69
N LYS A 642 9.17 15.10 30.83
CA LYS A 642 7.86 14.41 30.74
C LYS A 642 7.26 14.02 32.10
N GLN A 643 8.09 13.55 33.02
CA GLN A 643 7.66 13.11 34.36
C GLN A 643 7.06 14.26 35.19
N VAL A 644 7.57 15.49 35.04
CA VAL A 644 7.08 16.68 35.78
C VAL A 644 5.65 17.03 35.34
N TYR A 645 5.35 16.96 34.04
CA TYR A 645 3.98 17.14 33.53
C TYR A 645 3.04 16.04 34.03
N VAL A 646 3.50 14.78 34.09
CA VAL A 646 2.71 13.67 34.65
C VAL A 646 2.41 13.89 36.14
N GLU A 647 3.40 14.28 36.94
CA GLU A 647 3.24 14.55 38.37
C GLU A 647 2.31 15.75 38.65
N LYS A 648 2.46 16.85 37.89
CA LYS A 648 1.51 17.98 37.91
C LYS A 648 0.08 17.54 37.58
N LEU A 649 -0.10 16.70 36.55
CA LEU A 649 -1.42 16.19 36.17
C LEU A 649 -2.03 15.26 37.24
N GLU A 650 -1.21 14.46 37.92
CA GLU A 650 -1.65 13.66 39.07
C GLU A 650 -2.05 14.53 40.27
N ASP A 651 -1.29 15.59 40.57
CA ASP A 651 -1.64 16.54 41.63
C ASP A 651 -2.96 17.28 41.37
N LEU A 652 -3.19 17.74 40.14
CA LEU A 652 -4.49 18.31 39.76
C LEU A 652 -5.63 17.28 39.88
N LYS A 653 -5.41 16.03 39.45
CA LYS A 653 -6.42 14.95 39.51
C LYS A 653 -6.79 14.53 40.93
N LYS A 654 -5.87 14.64 41.91
CA LYS A 654 -6.16 14.41 43.34
C LYS A 654 -7.29 15.31 43.87
N LEU A 655 -7.47 16.51 43.29
CA LEU A 655 -8.57 17.43 43.62
C LEU A 655 -9.74 17.34 42.62
N GLY A 656 -9.46 17.24 41.32
CA GLY A 656 -10.51 17.26 40.29
C GLY A 656 -11.32 15.98 40.14
N THR A 657 -10.69 14.80 40.24
CA THR A 657 -11.39 13.51 40.06
C THR A 657 -12.51 13.27 41.10
N PRO A 658 -12.35 13.59 42.41
CA PRO A 658 -13.46 13.54 43.36
C PRO A 658 -14.66 14.42 42.98
N ILE A 659 -14.41 15.64 42.47
CA ILE A 659 -15.46 16.59 42.07
C ILE A 659 -16.22 16.07 40.85
N GLU A 660 -15.49 15.61 39.82
CA GLU A 660 -16.07 14.97 38.66
C GLU A 660 -16.90 13.72 39.05
N MET A 661 -16.37 12.87 39.92
CA MET A 661 -17.08 11.66 40.38
C MET A 661 -18.40 12.02 41.08
N ARG A 662 -18.44 13.05 41.93
CA ARG A 662 -19.68 13.53 42.56
C ARG A 662 -20.69 14.05 41.54
N TYR A 663 -20.24 14.83 40.55
CA TYR A 663 -21.09 15.28 39.44
C TYR A 663 -21.67 14.09 38.65
N GLN A 664 -20.80 13.18 38.18
CA GLN A 664 -21.23 12.02 37.39
C GLN A 664 -22.19 11.11 38.17
N GLU A 665 -21.94 10.90 39.46
CA GLU A 665 -22.83 10.14 40.35
C GLU A 665 -24.18 10.85 40.55
N ALA A 666 -24.22 12.19 40.64
CA ALA A 666 -25.48 12.93 40.74
C ALA A 666 -26.33 12.88 39.47
N GLU A 667 -25.72 12.80 38.28
CA GLU A 667 -26.46 12.54 37.04
C GLU A 667 -26.94 11.08 36.91
N LYS A 668 -26.08 10.11 37.27
CA LYS A 668 -26.31 8.68 37.02
C LYS A 668 -27.29 8.05 38.02
N ARG A 669 -27.18 8.37 39.32
CA ARG A 669 -27.97 7.70 40.38
C ARG A 669 -29.48 7.89 40.25
N PRO A 670 -30.04 9.09 39.94
CA PRO A 670 -31.49 9.25 39.83
C PRO A 670 -32.10 8.37 38.72
N ARG A 671 -31.42 8.25 37.57
CA ARG A 671 -31.85 7.41 36.44
C ARG A 671 -31.87 5.93 36.82
N LEU A 672 -30.81 5.45 37.49
CA LEU A 672 -30.68 4.06 37.94
C LEU A 672 -31.65 3.71 39.09
N LEU A 673 -31.93 4.65 39.99
CA LEU A 673 -32.95 4.46 41.04
C LEU A 673 -34.36 4.42 40.45
N GLN A 674 -34.65 5.20 39.40
CA GLN A 674 -35.91 5.11 38.67
C GLN A 674 -36.05 3.75 37.96
N GLU A 675 -35.00 3.28 37.28
CA GLU A 675 -34.96 1.96 36.64
C GLU A 675 -35.20 0.82 37.64
N LEU A 676 -34.51 0.86 38.80
CA LEU A 676 -34.71 -0.07 39.89
C LEU A 676 -36.14 -0.01 40.45
N GLY A 677 -36.69 1.18 40.66
CA GLY A 677 -38.07 1.37 41.12
C GLY A 677 -39.12 0.82 40.14
N HIS A 678 -38.93 1.04 38.83
CA HIS A 678 -39.79 0.48 37.79
C HIS A 678 -39.73 -1.07 37.79
N ARG A 679 -38.54 -1.66 37.95
CA ARG A 679 -38.35 -3.12 37.95
C ARG A 679 -38.87 -3.78 39.23
N LEU A 680 -38.74 -3.13 40.38
CA LEU A 680 -39.37 -3.55 41.63
C LEU A 680 -40.90 -3.52 41.51
N GLN A 681 -41.46 -2.45 40.94
CA GLN A 681 -42.91 -2.36 40.71
C GLN A 681 -43.42 -3.44 39.75
N TYR A 682 -42.67 -3.78 38.70
CA TYR A 682 -43.00 -4.89 37.79
C TYR A 682 -43.13 -6.23 38.54
N TYR A 683 -42.11 -6.64 39.30
CA TYR A 683 -42.17 -7.89 40.06
C TYR A 683 -43.23 -7.87 41.18
N ALA A 684 -43.41 -6.73 41.86
CA ALA A 684 -44.46 -6.56 42.87
C ALA A 684 -45.88 -6.70 42.27
N THR A 685 -46.09 -6.25 41.03
CA THR A 685 -47.35 -6.43 40.30
C THR A 685 -47.59 -7.91 40.00
N ILE A 686 -46.60 -8.64 39.49
CA ILE A 686 -46.73 -10.09 39.19
C ILE A 686 -47.02 -10.90 40.46
N ALA A 687 -46.37 -10.60 41.58
CA ALA A 687 -46.70 -11.22 42.87
C ALA A 687 -48.12 -10.87 43.37
N GLY A 688 -48.62 -9.67 43.05
CA GLY A 688 -50.02 -9.30 43.23
C GLY A 688 -50.98 -10.13 42.37
N GLU A 689 -50.67 -10.28 41.08
CA GLU A 689 -51.43 -11.10 40.12
C GLU A 689 -51.45 -12.59 40.52
N PHE A 690 -50.32 -13.13 41.00
CA PHE A 690 -50.23 -14.47 41.58
C PHE A 690 -51.14 -14.66 42.79
N ARG A 691 -51.09 -13.75 43.77
CA ARG A 691 -51.96 -13.81 44.97
C ARG A 691 -53.45 -13.65 44.63
N ASN A 692 -53.78 -12.90 43.58
CA ASN A 692 -55.13 -12.79 43.02
C ASN A 692 -55.54 -14.00 42.16
N LYS A 693 -54.65 -14.97 41.94
CA LYS A 693 -54.84 -16.15 41.07
C LYS A 693 -55.13 -15.77 39.61
N ASP A 694 -54.32 -14.89 39.03
CA ASP A 694 -54.30 -14.68 37.58
C ASP A 694 -53.80 -15.94 36.87
N GLU A 695 -54.56 -16.41 35.87
CA GLU A 695 -54.27 -17.64 35.13
C GLU A 695 -52.85 -17.69 34.55
N LYS A 696 -52.19 -16.56 34.30
CA LYS A 696 -50.82 -16.51 33.77
C LYS A 696 -49.76 -17.04 34.73
N TYR A 697 -50.01 -17.04 36.05
CA TYR A 697 -48.96 -17.32 37.06
C TYR A 697 -49.32 -18.40 38.09
N ILE A 698 -50.57 -18.88 38.16
CA ILE A 698 -51.01 -19.95 39.09
C ILE A 698 -50.11 -21.19 39.09
N HIS A 699 -49.42 -21.48 37.99
CA HIS A 699 -48.56 -22.66 37.83
C HIS A 699 -47.16 -22.53 38.47
N ILE A 700 -46.77 -21.35 38.95
CA ILE A 700 -45.50 -21.13 39.64
C ILE A 700 -45.63 -21.66 41.08
N ASP A 701 -44.58 -22.32 41.58
CA ASP A 701 -44.56 -22.85 42.95
C ASP A 701 -44.62 -21.72 44.00
N GLU A 702 -45.39 -21.95 45.06
CA GLU A 702 -45.68 -20.96 46.09
C GLU A 702 -44.42 -20.55 46.88
N MET A 703 -43.50 -21.48 47.12
CA MET A 703 -42.22 -21.18 47.77
C MET A 703 -41.30 -20.39 46.84
N GLU A 704 -41.38 -20.59 45.53
CA GLU A 704 -40.62 -19.81 44.55
C GLU A 704 -41.16 -18.39 44.42
N MET A 705 -42.48 -18.17 44.37
CA MET A 705 -43.04 -16.81 44.41
C MET A 705 -42.76 -16.12 45.76
N MET A 706 -42.71 -16.85 46.88
CA MET A 706 -42.24 -16.30 48.16
C MET A 706 -40.78 -15.81 48.10
N LYS A 707 -39.89 -16.42 47.30
CA LYS A 707 -38.52 -15.89 47.07
C LYS A 707 -38.58 -14.54 46.35
N VAL A 708 -39.46 -14.40 45.36
CA VAL A 708 -39.68 -13.14 44.61
C VAL A 708 -40.21 -12.05 45.54
N GLU A 709 -41.27 -12.31 46.31
CA GLU A 709 -41.83 -11.34 47.27
C GLU A 709 -40.80 -10.91 48.32
N LYS A 710 -40.02 -11.86 48.84
CA LYS A 710 -38.94 -11.58 49.79
C LYS A 710 -37.85 -10.71 49.17
N CYS A 711 -37.32 -11.07 47.99
CA CYS A 711 -36.26 -10.33 47.33
C CYS A 711 -36.70 -8.90 46.97
N VAL A 712 -37.91 -8.74 46.43
CA VAL A 712 -38.50 -7.41 46.18
C VAL A 712 -38.60 -6.60 47.47
N SER A 713 -39.01 -7.21 48.59
CA SER A 713 -39.12 -6.52 49.89
C SER A 713 -37.75 -6.08 50.43
N GLU A 714 -36.75 -6.97 50.40
CA GLU A 714 -35.38 -6.67 50.85
C GLU A 714 -34.71 -5.58 49.99
N VAL A 715 -34.93 -5.58 48.68
CA VAL A 715 -34.38 -4.56 47.77
C VAL A 715 -35.17 -3.23 47.85
N VAL A 716 -36.47 -3.24 48.13
CA VAL A 716 -37.24 -2.02 48.47
C VAL A 716 -36.73 -1.40 49.78
N GLU A 717 -36.50 -2.20 50.83
CA GLU A 717 -35.93 -1.70 52.09
C GLU A 717 -34.53 -1.12 51.88
N TRP A 718 -33.67 -1.82 51.14
CA TRP A 718 -32.35 -1.30 50.75
C TRP A 718 -32.45 0.01 49.96
N MET A 719 -33.34 0.11 48.97
CA MET A 719 -33.50 1.31 48.15
C MET A 719 -33.99 2.51 48.98
N ASN A 720 -34.93 2.30 49.89
CA ASN A 720 -35.41 3.33 50.81
C ASN A 720 -34.30 3.79 51.77
N ASN A 721 -33.49 2.86 52.29
CA ASN A 721 -32.34 3.17 53.12
C ASN A 721 -31.24 3.93 52.34
N ALA A 722 -30.97 3.53 51.09
CA ALA A 722 -30.03 4.21 50.19
C ALA A 722 -30.44 5.66 49.89
N VAL A 723 -31.71 5.89 49.53
CA VAL A 723 -32.27 7.23 49.30
C VAL A 723 -32.24 8.06 50.59
N SER A 724 -32.61 7.47 51.73
CA SER A 724 -32.58 8.14 53.05
C SER A 724 -31.16 8.46 53.55
N ALA A 725 -30.16 7.65 53.22
CA ALA A 725 -28.76 7.92 53.52
C ALA A 725 -28.22 9.04 52.61
N GLN A 726 -28.54 8.99 51.31
CA GLN A 726 -28.14 10.00 50.34
C GLN A 726 -28.79 11.37 50.58
N ALA A 727 -30.05 11.42 51.04
CA ALA A 727 -30.73 12.67 51.35
C ALA A 727 -30.10 13.46 52.52
N LYS A 728 -29.19 12.84 53.28
CA LYS A 728 -28.40 13.46 54.36
C LYS A 728 -27.04 14.00 53.87
N LYS A 729 -26.71 13.80 52.58
CA LYS A 729 -25.48 14.26 51.94
C LYS A 729 -25.75 15.46 51.04
N SER A 730 -24.98 16.52 51.21
CA SER A 730 -24.88 17.61 50.25
C SER A 730 -24.09 17.18 49.00
N LEU A 731 -24.21 17.94 47.91
CA LEU A 731 -23.63 17.59 46.61
C LEU A 731 -22.09 17.70 46.55
N ASP A 732 -21.51 18.49 47.45
CA ASP A 732 -20.07 18.65 47.67
C ASP A 732 -19.44 17.51 48.50
N GLN A 733 -20.25 16.56 48.99
CA GLN A 733 -19.78 15.39 49.72
C GLN A 733 -19.85 14.13 48.87
N ASP A 734 -18.99 13.16 49.20
CA ASP A 734 -19.03 11.83 48.59
C ASP A 734 -20.40 11.17 48.85
N PRO A 735 -21.00 10.52 47.82
CA PRO A 735 -22.34 9.98 47.88
C PRO A 735 -22.45 8.86 48.94
N ALA A 736 -23.65 8.67 49.46
CA ALA A 736 -23.89 7.62 50.46
C ALA A 736 -24.02 6.22 49.86
N VAL A 737 -24.35 6.14 48.56
CA VAL A 737 -24.47 4.92 47.74
C VAL A 737 -24.10 5.29 46.30
N HIS A 738 -23.27 4.47 45.63
CA HIS A 738 -22.79 4.68 44.28
C HIS A 738 -23.69 4.06 43.19
N SER A 739 -23.56 4.56 41.96
CA SER A 739 -24.21 4.03 40.76
C SER A 739 -23.87 2.57 40.45
N SER A 740 -22.69 2.11 40.88
CA SER A 740 -22.26 0.70 40.83
C SER A 740 -23.07 -0.21 41.75
N GLU A 741 -23.35 0.22 42.98
CA GLU A 741 -24.14 -0.54 43.97
C GLU A 741 -25.60 -0.68 43.53
N ILE A 742 -26.19 0.39 42.98
CA ILE A 742 -27.56 0.37 42.44
C ILE A 742 -27.66 -0.61 41.26
N LYS A 743 -26.64 -0.63 40.38
CA LYS A 743 -26.55 -1.62 39.29
C LYS A 743 -26.39 -3.06 39.80
N ALA A 744 -25.57 -3.27 40.82
CA ALA A 744 -25.42 -4.59 41.45
C ALA A 744 -26.75 -5.08 42.04
N LYS A 745 -27.50 -4.21 42.74
CA LYS A 745 -28.84 -4.53 43.27
C LYS A 745 -29.89 -4.76 42.19
N LEU A 746 -29.82 -4.03 41.06
CA LEU A 746 -30.66 -4.29 39.89
C LEU A 746 -30.37 -5.67 39.27
N GLN A 747 -29.10 -6.05 39.17
CA GLN A 747 -28.70 -7.39 38.69
C GLN A 747 -29.11 -8.50 39.66
N GLU A 748 -28.90 -8.31 40.97
CA GLU A 748 -29.33 -9.24 42.03
C GLU A 748 -30.84 -9.49 41.97
N LEU A 749 -31.65 -8.43 41.90
CA LEU A 749 -33.10 -8.50 41.74
C LEU A 749 -33.50 -9.25 40.47
N ASN A 750 -32.90 -8.92 39.31
CA ASN A 750 -33.19 -9.59 38.05
C ASN A 750 -32.84 -11.09 38.09
N ASN A 751 -31.68 -11.44 38.65
CA ASN A 751 -31.19 -12.83 38.71
C ASN A 751 -32.04 -13.72 39.64
N VAL A 752 -32.66 -13.16 40.68
CA VAL A 752 -33.55 -13.90 41.59
C VAL A 752 -34.99 -13.94 41.05
N CYS A 753 -35.50 -12.83 40.52
CA CYS A 753 -36.93 -12.70 40.22
C CYS A 753 -37.29 -13.13 38.79
N GLU A 754 -36.48 -12.82 37.78
CA GLU A 754 -36.82 -13.13 36.37
C GLU A 754 -37.01 -14.64 36.13
N PRO A 755 -36.10 -15.54 36.55
CA PRO A 755 -36.21 -16.97 36.26
C PRO A 755 -37.43 -17.65 36.90
N VAL A 756 -38.05 -17.01 37.90
CA VAL A 756 -39.29 -17.46 38.53
C VAL A 756 -40.51 -16.93 37.77
N VAL A 757 -40.58 -15.62 37.52
CA VAL A 757 -41.77 -15.03 36.87
C VAL A 757 -41.91 -15.38 35.38
N THR A 758 -40.83 -15.79 34.72
CA THR A 758 -40.85 -16.25 33.32
C THR A 758 -40.99 -17.76 33.16
N GLN A 759 -41.30 -18.52 34.21
CA GLN A 759 -41.51 -19.97 34.09
C GLN A 759 -42.70 -20.26 33.16
N PRO A 760 -42.55 -21.10 32.12
CA PRO A 760 -43.67 -21.47 31.25
C PRO A 760 -44.64 -22.41 31.95
N LYS A 761 -45.93 -22.37 31.57
CA LYS A 761 -46.94 -23.32 32.05
C LYS A 761 -46.52 -24.77 31.73
N PRO A 762 -46.64 -25.70 32.70
CA PRO A 762 -46.50 -27.13 32.42
C PRO A 762 -47.45 -27.57 31.32
N LYS A 763 -46.96 -28.38 30.37
CA LYS A 763 -47.84 -29.06 29.41
C LYS A 763 -48.61 -30.15 30.15
N VAL A 764 -49.92 -30.24 29.90
CA VAL A 764 -50.77 -31.27 30.46
C VAL A 764 -50.70 -32.51 29.57
N ASP A 765 -50.10 -33.59 30.08
CA ASP A 765 -50.18 -34.90 29.44
C ASP A 765 -51.54 -35.55 29.74
N SER A 766 -52.30 -35.84 28.69
CA SER A 766 -53.61 -36.50 28.79
C SER A 766 -53.46 -37.98 29.18
N PRO A 767 -54.27 -38.52 30.10
CA PRO A 767 -54.31 -39.95 30.38
C PRO A 767 -54.71 -40.77 29.14
N LYS A 768 -54.08 -41.93 28.95
CA LYS A 768 -54.42 -42.90 27.90
C LYS A 768 -55.74 -43.61 28.21
N GLU A 769 -56.53 -43.87 27.16
CA GLU A 769 -57.10 -45.20 26.94
C GLU A 769 -56.75 -45.69 25.53
N GLU A 770 -56.37 -46.95 25.45
CA GLU A 770 -56.23 -47.75 24.23
C GLU A 770 -57.58 -48.51 24.06
N ASN A 771 -58.06 -49.03 22.94
CA ASN A 771 -57.50 -49.59 21.69
C ASN A 771 -58.75 -49.92 20.78
N PRO A 772 -58.73 -50.71 19.67
CA PRO A 772 -57.65 -51.16 18.78
C PRO A 772 -57.98 -51.10 17.25
N LEU A 773 -56.99 -51.49 16.43
CA LEU A 773 -57.08 -51.86 14.98
C LEU A 773 -57.42 -50.69 14.01
N SER A 774 -56.85 -50.61 12.79
CA SER A 774 -56.35 -51.69 11.92
C SER A 774 -55.17 -51.31 11.01
N GLU A 775 -54.22 -52.24 10.88
CA GLU A 775 -53.41 -52.65 9.71
C GLU A 775 -52.77 -51.64 8.73
N GLN A 776 -51.56 -52.02 8.29
CA GLN A 776 -50.66 -51.26 7.42
C GLN A 776 -51.04 -51.36 5.94
N SER A 777 -50.84 -50.29 5.18
CA SER A 777 -50.38 -50.38 3.79
C SER A 777 -49.58 -49.14 3.41
N ASP A 778 -48.35 -49.34 2.96
CA ASP A 778 -47.60 -48.35 2.17
C ASP A 778 -48.37 -47.94 0.91
N TYR A 779 -48.24 -46.69 0.44
CA TYR A 779 -47.29 -46.41 -0.63
C TYR A 779 -47.07 -44.90 -0.88
N LYS A 780 -45.83 -44.63 -1.32
CA LYS A 780 -45.15 -43.38 -1.66
C LYS A 780 -45.92 -42.29 -2.45
N SER A 781 -45.52 -41.03 -2.15
CA SER A 781 -45.18 -39.94 -3.09
C SER A 781 -46.31 -39.37 -3.99
N GLU A 782 -46.18 -38.22 -4.69
CA GLU A 782 -45.01 -37.41 -5.13
C GLU A 782 -45.13 -35.91 -4.81
N ASP A 783 -44.08 -35.18 -5.20
CA ASP A 783 -43.89 -33.72 -5.17
C ASP A 783 -44.56 -33.05 -6.40
N MET A 784 -44.22 -31.77 -6.66
CA MET A 784 -44.61 -30.90 -7.78
C MET A 784 -45.93 -30.14 -7.57
N GLY A 785 -45.87 -28.84 -7.84
CA GLY A 785 -47.03 -27.95 -7.98
C GLY A 785 -46.87 -27.07 -9.22
N GLU A 786 -47.90 -26.30 -9.57
CA GLU A 786 -47.80 -25.26 -10.60
C GLU A 786 -48.91 -24.18 -10.48
N ASP A 787 -48.73 -23.13 -11.27
CA ASP A 787 -49.36 -21.80 -11.32
C ASP A 787 -50.89 -21.61 -11.10
N ASP A 788 -51.19 -20.64 -10.23
CA ASP A 788 -51.94 -19.39 -10.49
C ASP A 788 -53.24 -19.38 -11.34
N LYS A 789 -54.39 -19.05 -10.70
CA LYS A 789 -55.25 -17.88 -11.06
C LYS A 789 -56.51 -17.65 -10.20
N ASN A 790 -56.81 -16.35 -9.97
CA ASN A 790 -58.15 -15.71 -9.91
C ASN A 790 -59.17 -16.12 -8.82
N SER A 791 -60.15 -15.28 -8.39
CA SER A 791 -60.40 -13.83 -8.62
C SER A 791 -61.50 -13.27 -7.67
N GLU A 792 -61.50 -11.93 -7.45
CA GLU A 792 -62.62 -11.02 -7.06
C GLU A 792 -63.35 -11.23 -5.70
N MET A 793 -63.37 -10.28 -4.74
CA MET A 793 -64.13 -9.00 -4.66
C MET A 793 -65.67 -9.13 -4.74
N PRO A 794 -66.49 -8.23 -4.11
CA PRO A 794 -66.24 -6.83 -3.69
C PRO A 794 -66.61 -6.56 -2.18
N GLN A 795 -66.67 -5.36 -1.55
CA GLN A 795 -66.95 -3.93 -1.91
C GLN A 795 -66.12 -2.98 -0.98
N GLN A 796 -65.53 -1.86 -1.48
CA GLN A 796 -65.99 -0.44 -1.40
C GLN A 796 -66.39 0.12 -0.01
N ASN A 797 -66.10 1.39 0.36
CA ASN A 797 -65.09 2.39 -0.07
C ASN A 797 -65.03 3.55 0.95
N GLY A 798 -63.94 4.35 0.99
CA GLY A 798 -63.88 5.58 1.81
C GLY A 798 -62.58 6.39 1.64
N GLU A 799 -62.69 7.64 1.20
CA GLU A 799 -61.58 8.56 0.86
C GLU A 799 -61.23 9.48 2.09
N CYS A 800 -60.16 10.30 2.16
CA CYS A 800 -59.30 10.91 1.13
C CYS A 800 -57.89 11.33 1.68
N HIS A 801 -57.04 11.87 0.79
CA HIS A 801 -55.65 12.39 0.94
C HIS A 801 -55.56 13.78 1.65
N PRO A 802 -54.38 14.47 1.84
CA PRO A 802 -53.04 14.34 1.19
C PRO A 802 -51.75 14.59 2.07
N SER A 803 -50.59 14.69 1.39
CA SER A 803 -49.32 15.39 1.76
C SER A 803 -48.46 14.85 2.94
N ASP A 804 -47.12 14.97 2.96
CA ASP A 804 -46.19 15.59 1.98
C ASP A 804 -44.78 14.96 1.95
N GLN A 805 -43.95 15.37 0.97
CA GLN A 805 -42.55 14.95 0.81
C GLN A 805 -41.56 15.79 1.65
N ASN A 806 -40.41 15.20 2.04
CA ASN A 806 -39.09 15.73 1.63
C ASN A 806 -37.90 14.82 2.05
N ILE A 807 -36.84 14.85 1.23
CA ILE A 807 -35.50 14.30 1.50
C ILE A 807 -34.53 15.47 1.33
N ILE A 808 -33.54 15.62 2.24
CA ILE A 808 -32.52 16.66 2.15
C ILE A 808 -31.13 16.04 2.34
N ASN A 809 -30.21 16.35 1.42
CA ASN A 809 -28.80 15.98 1.49
C ASN A 809 -28.06 16.77 2.59
N MET A 810 -26.93 16.24 3.05
CA MET A 810 -25.85 17.06 3.58
C MET A 810 -24.72 17.09 2.56
N ASP A 811 -24.51 18.26 1.93
CA ASP A 811 -23.26 18.56 1.24
C ASP A 811 -22.18 18.98 2.26
N LEU A 812 -20.92 18.79 1.90
CA LEU A 812 -19.74 19.25 2.64
C LEU A 812 -18.77 19.91 1.65
N ASP A 813 -18.54 21.22 1.84
CA ASP A 813 -17.42 21.99 1.27
C ASP A 813 -16.22 21.97 2.24
#